data_AF-A0A423PDX3-F1
#
_entry.id   AF-A0A423PDX3-F1
#
_cell.length_a   1.000
_cell.length_b   1.000
_cell.length_c   1.000
_cell.angle_alpha   90.00
_cell.angle_beta   90.00
_cell.angle_gamma   90.00
#
_symmetry.space_group_name_H-M   'P 1'
#
loop_
_entity.id
_entity.type
_entity.pdbx_description
1 polymer ?
#
loop_
_entity_poly.entity_id
_entity_poly.type
_entity_poly.pdbx_seq_one_letter_code
_entity_poly.pdbx_strand_id
1 'polypeptide(L)'
;MKELLASQALEAFVGRSAELEALRETLAPEGPRVVHVHGIAGIGKTALLERFAAEARGAGTTVIRLDCRNVEPTEPGLLQALSEAIGSGHPDAEALARRLGGLGNSVVLALDTYEVFGLLDTWLRQVFLPMLPENVRVLFFGRQRPLAAWHATPGWGRLLRSVAVAPLTESEAGELLVSLGVSRDEATPIARTTHGHPLALRLAAGAVGEARRGHWPEDAPLQHALDELTRMFLADVGDAVTRRVLEGAAVTRRVTVSLLRAQFPDLAPQDAYERLRRLPFVDGTSDGLIIHDAVRDAIARSLHASDPSRHLEYRRAAWRQLNAEAESAGSGDLWRYTADMLYLIENPVVREAFFPSGTPRLPVERAQSGDEQALADIVRAREGAEAAEVLLRWWRRLPQSFSVVRAPEGRVIGLCCKLRSDAVEPTWLLDDPVTAEWYAHLRRKPMSRNEIALFCRRWLSEAEGDSPGEAQAAVWLDLKRTYMELRPELRRVYLVANDLAAYAQVAQRLGFEVLTERTVELDGRAYHSAVLDFGPASVDGWLAELAAAELGVRRSPELLDVDSRELVLEAGRVPLTPLEFGVMHHLLARQDKAVSRTELLRDVWGTTYQGGSNVVDAVVRTLRRKMGDQAARVETVTGVGYRLRSR
;
A
#
# COMPACT_ATOMS: atom_id res chain seq x y z
N MET A 1 -17.95 3.85 41.95
CA MET A 1 -17.81 3.07 40.69
C MET A 1 -17.50 3.97 39.48
N LYS A 2 -18.34 4.96 39.14
CA LYS A 2 -18.13 5.88 37.99
C LYS A 2 -16.80 6.65 38.05
N GLU A 3 -16.42 7.16 39.22
CA GLU A 3 -15.13 7.84 39.43
C GLU A 3 -13.93 6.90 39.34
N LEU A 4 -14.05 5.68 39.87
CA LEU A 4 -13.02 4.65 39.79
C LEU A 4 -12.76 4.23 38.33
N LEU A 5 -13.82 4.03 37.55
CA LEU A 5 -13.73 3.73 36.11
C LEU A 5 -13.07 4.87 35.33
N ALA A 6 -13.40 6.13 35.65
CA ALA A 6 -12.77 7.29 35.03
C ALA A 6 -11.28 7.42 35.40
N SER A 7 -10.92 7.16 36.66
CA SER A 7 -9.51 7.15 37.11
C SER A 7 -8.69 6.07 36.38
N GLN A 8 -9.22 4.85 36.30
CA GLN A 8 -8.58 3.75 35.57
C GLN A 8 -8.45 4.04 34.07
N ALA A 9 -9.46 4.66 33.46
CA ALA A 9 -9.41 5.06 32.05
C ALA A 9 -8.34 6.14 31.78
N LEU A 10 -8.12 7.06 32.74
CA LEU A 10 -7.08 8.08 32.66
C LEU A 10 -5.67 7.52 32.89
N GLU A 11 -5.52 6.53 33.77
CA GLU A 11 -4.25 5.81 34.00
C GLU A 11 -3.86 4.95 32.78
N ALA A 12 -4.84 4.38 32.08
CA ALA A 12 -4.64 3.59 30.87
C ALA A 12 -4.62 4.44 29.57
N PHE A 13 -4.45 5.76 29.67
CA PHE A 13 -4.34 6.65 28.51
C PHE A 13 -2.89 6.66 27.98
N VAL A 14 -2.71 6.36 26.70
CA VAL A 14 -1.39 6.24 26.07
C VAL A 14 -1.35 7.11 24.81
N GLY A 15 -0.23 7.82 24.62
CA GLY A 15 0.06 8.56 23.40
C GLY A 15 -0.72 9.87 23.24
N ARG A 16 -0.94 10.27 21.97
CA ARG A 16 -1.77 11.43 21.56
C ARG A 16 -1.25 12.79 22.02
N SER A 17 0.07 12.92 22.11
CA SER A 17 0.73 14.15 22.53
C SER A 17 0.40 15.34 21.63
N ALA A 18 0.39 15.12 20.30
CA ALA A 18 0.10 16.17 19.32
C ALA A 18 -1.37 16.64 19.39
N GLU A 19 -2.33 15.72 19.52
CA GLU A 19 -3.74 16.07 19.66
C GLU A 19 -4.02 16.76 21.01
N LEU A 20 -3.39 16.30 22.10
CA LEU A 20 -3.49 16.96 23.40
C LEU A 20 -2.88 18.37 23.37
N GLU A 21 -1.73 18.55 22.72
CA GLU A 21 -1.10 19.86 22.54
C GLU A 21 -2.03 20.81 21.78
N ALA A 22 -2.61 20.36 20.67
CA ALA A 22 -3.59 21.13 19.91
C ALA A 22 -4.82 21.54 20.73
N LEU A 23 -5.28 20.68 21.65
CA LEU A 23 -6.36 21.01 22.59
C LEU A 23 -5.89 21.96 23.70
N ARG A 24 -4.66 21.84 24.22
CA ARG A 24 -4.10 22.75 25.22
C ARG A 24 -3.96 24.16 24.69
N GLU A 25 -3.60 24.32 23.42
CA GLU A 25 -3.54 25.63 22.77
C GLU A 25 -4.88 26.40 22.83
N THR A 26 -6.02 25.71 22.96
CA THR A 26 -7.34 26.36 23.13
C THR A 26 -7.47 27.14 24.42
N LEU A 27 -6.72 26.73 25.45
CA LEU A 27 -6.73 27.37 26.77
C LEU A 27 -5.96 28.71 26.76
N ALA A 28 -5.14 28.95 25.73
CA ALA A 28 -4.45 30.22 25.57
C ALA A 28 -5.42 31.35 25.16
N PRO A 29 -5.19 32.60 25.60
CA PRO A 29 -6.00 33.75 25.18
C PRO A 29 -6.08 33.92 23.67
N GLU A 30 -4.94 33.76 22.97
CA GLU A 30 -4.79 33.86 21.51
C GLU A 30 -5.09 32.54 20.77
N GLY A 31 -5.51 31.50 21.51
CA GLY A 31 -5.82 30.19 20.96
C GLY A 31 -7.08 30.17 20.09
N PRO A 32 -7.31 29.08 19.33
CA PRO A 32 -8.53 28.94 18.54
C PRO A 32 -9.76 28.92 19.45
N ARG A 33 -10.84 29.56 18.99
CA ARG A 33 -12.12 29.65 19.72
C ARG A 33 -12.94 28.37 19.60
N VAL A 34 -12.83 27.71 18.45
CA VAL A 34 -13.52 26.47 18.13
C VAL A 34 -12.49 25.45 17.67
N VAL A 35 -12.52 24.25 18.25
CA VAL A 35 -11.74 23.12 17.76
C VAL A 35 -12.66 21.97 17.41
N HIS A 36 -12.53 21.48 16.19
CA HIS A 36 -13.24 20.30 15.73
C HIS A 36 -12.29 19.10 15.70
N VAL A 37 -12.47 18.21 16.67
CA VAL A 37 -11.79 16.93 16.77
C VAL A 37 -12.58 15.89 16.01
N HIS A 38 -11.98 15.29 14.99
CA HIS A 38 -12.65 14.30 14.15
C HIS A 38 -11.83 13.04 13.94
N GLY A 39 -12.50 11.91 13.69
CA GLY A 39 -11.84 10.63 13.39
C GLY A 39 -12.81 9.47 13.43
N ILE A 40 -12.37 8.29 13.01
CA ILE A 40 -13.22 7.11 12.86
C ILE A 40 -13.82 6.62 14.20
N ALA A 41 -14.83 5.76 14.13
CA ALA A 41 -15.47 5.18 15.33
C ALA A 41 -14.44 4.37 16.15
N GLY A 42 -14.47 4.48 17.48
CA GLY A 42 -13.54 3.74 18.35
C GLY A 42 -12.08 4.22 18.36
N ILE A 43 -11.73 5.30 17.64
CA ILE A 43 -10.36 5.84 17.59
C ILE A 43 -9.90 6.54 18.88
N GLY A 44 -10.70 6.54 19.95
CA GLY A 44 -10.33 7.12 21.24
C GLY A 44 -10.65 8.61 21.43
N LYS A 45 -11.56 9.20 20.63
CA LYS A 45 -12.01 10.60 20.77
C LYS A 45 -12.52 10.93 22.18
N THR A 46 -13.41 10.12 22.74
CA THR A 46 -13.96 10.32 24.08
C THR A 46 -12.88 10.20 25.17
N ALA A 47 -11.94 9.26 25.03
CA ALA A 47 -10.80 9.14 25.95
C ALA A 47 -9.88 10.37 25.90
N LEU A 48 -9.63 10.91 24.70
CA LEU A 48 -8.89 12.16 24.50
C LEU A 48 -9.61 13.35 25.18
N LEU A 49 -10.92 13.46 25.01
CA LEU A 49 -11.74 14.47 25.68
C LEU A 49 -11.67 14.33 27.20
N GLU A 50 -11.76 13.11 27.74
CA GLU A 50 -11.68 12.87 29.18
C GLU A 50 -10.31 13.26 29.76
N ARG A 51 -9.23 12.90 29.06
CA ARG A 51 -7.86 13.28 29.45
C ARG A 51 -7.68 14.79 29.43
N PHE A 52 -8.07 15.45 28.33
CA PHE A 52 -8.01 16.90 28.24
C PHE A 52 -8.86 17.60 29.31
N ALA A 53 -10.08 17.12 29.54
CA ALA A 53 -10.98 17.70 30.55
C ALA A 53 -10.40 17.59 31.97
N ALA A 54 -9.72 16.49 32.29
CA ALA A 54 -9.02 16.34 33.57
C ALA A 54 -7.86 17.36 33.70
N GLU A 55 -7.03 17.51 32.66
CA GLU A 55 -5.93 18.48 32.64
C GLU A 55 -6.42 19.93 32.74
N ALA A 56 -7.44 20.29 31.96
CA ALA A 56 -8.02 21.63 31.95
C ALA A 56 -8.65 21.99 33.30
N ARG A 57 -9.38 21.06 33.94
CA ARG A 57 -9.90 21.27 35.30
C ARG A 57 -8.79 21.43 36.32
N GLY A 58 -7.71 20.64 36.22
CA GLY A 58 -6.52 20.78 37.05
C GLY A 58 -5.85 22.15 36.92
N ALA A 59 -5.94 22.77 35.74
CA ALA A 59 -5.48 24.13 35.47
C ALA A 59 -6.50 25.24 35.82
N GLY A 60 -7.62 24.90 36.49
CA GLY A 60 -8.63 25.86 36.91
C GLY A 60 -9.63 26.29 35.84
N THR A 61 -9.70 25.58 34.70
CA THR A 61 -10.70 25.81 33.65
C THR A 61 -12.00 25.08 33.96
N THR A 62 -13.14 25.75 33.80
CA THR A 62 -14.46 25.12 33.92
C THR A 62 -14.79 24.35 32.64
N VAL A 63 -14.91 23.02 32.71
CA VAL A 63 -15.20 22.17 31.55
C VAL A 63 -16.61 21.58 31.63
N ILE A 64 -17.47 21.99 30.71
CA ILE A 64 -18.84 21.51 30.51
C ILE A 64 -18.83 20.52 29.36
N ARG A 65 -19.32 19.30 29.59
CA ARG A 65 -19.40 18.26 28.57
C ARG A 65 -20.85 17.87 28.32
N LEU A 66 -21.27 17.87 27.06
CA LEU A 66 -22.55 17.35 26.61
C LEU A 66 -22.33 16.17 25.66
N ASP A 67 -23.09 15.09 25.86
CA ASP A 67 -23.21 14.00 24.89
C ASP A 67 -24.39 14.32 23.98
N CYS A 68 -24.13 14.70 22.73
CA CYS A 68 -25.14 15.20 21.80
C CYS A 68 -26.19 14.14 21.46
N ARG A 69 -25.94 12.84 21.71
CA ARG A 69 -26.94 11.77 21.51
C ARG A 69 -28.11 11.87 22.48
N ASN A 70 -27.90 12.50 23.64
CA ASN A 70 -28.90 12.68 24.67
C ASN A 70 -29.58 14.06 24.59
N VAL A 71 -29.28 14.83 23.55
CA VAL A 71 -29.80 16.18 23.36
C VAL A 71 -30.66 16.19 22.11
N GLU A 72 -31.87 16.74 22.22
CA GLU A 72 -32.69 16.97 21.04
C GLU A 72 -31.95 17.93 20.09
N PRO A 73 -31.75 17.57 18.80
CA PRO A 73 -30.91 18.33 17.86
C PRO A 73 -31.62 19.59 17.32
N THR A 74 -32.21 20.37 18.22
CA THR A 74 -32.94 21.62 17.97
C THR A 74 -32.37 22.73 18.85
N GLU A 75 -32.61 23.99 18.48
CA GLU A 75 -32.13 25.14 19.27
C GLU A 75 -32.64 25.08 20.73
N PRO A 76 -33.95 24.85 20.99
CA PRO A 76 -34.46 24.74 22.36
C PRO A 76 -33.87 23.54 23.11
N GLY A 77 -33.69 22.41 22.43
CA GLY A 77 -33.11 21.20 23.01
C GLY A 77 -31.69 21.40 23.53
N LEU A 78 -30.83 22.05 22.73
CA LEU A 78 -29.46 22.36 23.14
C LEU A 78 -29.42 23.41 24.26
N LEU A 79 -30.24 24.46 24.18
CA LEU A 79 -30.32 25.47 25.24
C LEU A 79 -30.78 24.87 26.56
N GLN A 80 -31.76 23.97 26.55
CA GLN A 80 -32.21 23.24 27.74
C GLN A 80 -31.08 22.37 28.31
N ALA A 81 -30.39 21.59 27.48
CA ALA A 81 -29.31 20.73 27.93
C ALA A 81 -28.15 21.53 28.55
N LEU A 82 -27.80 22.69 27.98
CA LEU A 82 -26.81 23.59 28.56
C LEU A 82 -27.29 24.20 29.88
N SER A 83 -28.55 24.63 29.94
CA SER A 83 -29.19 25.16 31.15
C SER A 83 -29.16 24.16 32.31
N GLU A 84 -29.49 22.90 32.04
CA GLU A 84 -29.39 21.80 33.00
C GLU A 84 -27.94 21.54 33.43
N ALA A 85 -26.99 21.54 32.49
CA ALA A 85 -25.58 21.28 32.76
C ALA A 85 -24.92 22.37 33.63
N ILE A 86 -25.37 23.62 33.55
CA ILE A 86 -24.83 24.74 34.34
C ILE A 86 -25.72 25.15 35.52
N GLY A 87 -26.82 24.43 35.75
CA GLY A 87 -27.75 24.68 36.86
C GLY A 87 -28.51 26.02 36.75
N SER A 88 -28.89 26.44 35.55
CA SER A 88 -29.61 27.71 35.32
C SER A 88 -30.87 27.50 34.48
N GLY A 89 -32.01 28.06 34.88
CA GLY A 89 -33.29 27.94 34.15
C GLY A 89 -33.52 28.98 33.06
N HIS A 90 -32.49 29.36 32.29
CA HIS A 90 -32.62 30.43 31.29
C HIS A 90 -33.15 29.90 29.94
N PRO A 91 -34.17 30.54 29.34
CA PRO A 91 -34.79 30.06 28.09
C PRO A 91 -34.16 30.64 26.81
N ASP A 92 -33.32 31.68 26.90
CA ASP A 92 -32.76 32.37 25.73
C ASP A 92 -31.24 32.20 25.58
N ALA A 93 -30.77 32.21 24.32
CA ALA A 93 -29.37 31.94 23.96
C ALA A 93 -28.39 33.00 24.48
N GLU A 94 -28.81 34.27 24.58
CA GLU A 94 -27.94 35.38 24.98
C GLU A 94 -27.66 35.36 26.49
N ALA A 95 -28.71 35.15 27.29
CA ALA A 95 -28.60 34.96 28.73
C ALA A 95 -27.71 33.75 29.06
N LEU A 96 -27.86 32.66 28.30
CA LEU A 96 -27.06 31.47 28.48
C LEU A 96 -25.58 31.69 28.09
N ALA A 97 -25.30 32.36 26.97
CA ALA A 97 -23.95 32.73 26.56
C ALA A 97 -23.25 33.60 27.62
N ARG A 98 -23.94 34.61 28.16
CA ARG A 98 -23.43 35.44 29.28
C ARG A 98 -23.19 34.62 30.53
N ARG A 99 -24.11 33.70 30.88
CA ARG A 99 -23.96 32.84 32.05
C ARG A 99 -22.75 31.92 31.92
N LEU A 100 -22.52 31.32 30.73
CA LEU A 100 -21.34 30.52 30.44
C LEU A 100 -20.06 31.30 30.70
N GLY A 101 -19.96 32.55 30.22
CA GLY A 101 -18.81 33.42 30.51
C GLY A 101 -18.63 33.75 32.00
N GLY A 102 -19.70 33.70 32.80
CA GLY A 102 -19.66 33.95 34.25
C GLY A 102 -19.26 32.76 35.12
N LEU A 103 -18.99 31.57 34.54
CA LEU A 103 -18.66 30.36 35.30
C LEU A 103 -17.19 30.26 35.72
N GLY A 104 -16.32 31.11 35.20
CA GLY A 104 -14.91 31.13 35.55
C GLY A 104 -14.06 31.96 34.58
N ASN A 105 -12.77 32.08 34.86
CA ASN A 105 -11.83 32.84 34.01
C ASN A 105 -11.56 32.18 32.66
N SER A 106 -11.76 30.87 32.56
CA SER A 106 -11.64 30.07 31.33
C SER A 106 -12.72 28.99 31.35
N VAL A 107 -13.48 28.88 30.26
CA VAL A 107 -14.61 27.94 30.16
C VAL A 107 -14.51 27.18 28.84
N VAL A 108 -14.64 25.85 28.92
CA VAL A 108 -14.67 24.97 27.76
C VAL A 108 -16.03 24.28 27.68
N LEU A 109 -16.71 24.42 26.55
CA LEU A 109 -17.88 23.64 26.18
C LEU A 109 -17.47 22.54 25.19
N ALA A 110 -17.53 21.29 25.62
CA ALA A 110 -17.26 20.12 24.79
C ALA A 110 -18.55 19.42 24.39
N LEU A 111 -18.80 19.34 23.08
CA LEU A 111 -19.92 18.61 22.48
C LEU A 111 -19.41 17.29 21.89
N ASP A 112 -19.72 16.17 22.53
CA ASP A 112 -19.33 14.83 22.09
C ASP A 112 -20.41 14.22 21.18
N THR A 113 -20.00 13.45 20.18
CA THR A 113 -20.85 12.95 19.08
C THR A 113 -21.56 14.08 18.30
N TYR A 114 -20.80 15.10 17.91
CA TYR A 114 -21.29 16.31 17.26
C TYR A 114 -22.05 16.06 15.94
N GLU A 115 -21.80 14.93 15.24
CA GLU A 115 -22.51 14.58 14.00
C GLU A 115 -24.05 14.53 14.13
N VAL A 116 -24.59 14.34 15.34
CA VAL A 116 -26.04 14.34 15.62
C VAL A 116 -26.67 15.71 15.33
N PHE A 117 -25.92 16.80 15.47
CA PHE A 117 -26.39 18.17 15.34
C PHE A 117 -26.35 18.71 13.91
N GLY A 118 -26.21 17.86 12.88
CA GLY A 118 -26.02 18.29 11.49
C GLY A 118 -26.90 19.45 11.00
N LEU A 119 -28.20 19.48 11.34
CA LEU A 119 -29.11 20.59 10.98
C LEU A 119 -28.92 21.84 11.85
N LEU A 120 -28.46 21.67 13.09
CA LEU A 120 -28.17 22.72 14.07
C LEU A 120 -26.80 23.39 13.84
N ASP A 121 -25.90 22.79 13.05
CA ASP A 121 -24.57 23.33 12.70
C ASP A 121 -24.63 24.79 12.20
N THR A 122 -25.62 25.09 11.35
CA THR A 122 -25.75 26.44 10.77
C THR A 122 -26.08 27.47 11.85
N TRP A 123 -27.03 27.18 12.73
CA TRP A 123 -27.39 28.05 13.84
C TRP A 123 -26.24 28.20 14.84
N LEU A 124 -25.55 27.12 15.19
CA LEU A 124 -24.37 27.17 16.04
C LEU A 124 -23.30 28.11 15.46
N ARG A 125 -22.94 27.91 14.18
CA ARG A 125 -21.90 28.68 13.50
C ARG A 125 -22.26 30.16 13.31
N GLN A 126 -23.52 30.48 13.02
CA GLN A 126 -23.94 31.83 12.64
C GLN A 126 -24.53 32.65 13.77
N VAL A 127 -25.07 32.01 14.81
CA VAL A 127 -25.82 32.68 15.89
C VAL A 127 -25.17 32.40 17.23
N PHE A 128 -25.17 31.16 17.70
CA PHE A 128 -24.82 30.86 19.10
C PHE A 128 -23.35 31.11 19.41
N LEU A 129 -22.42 30.60 18.60
CA LEU A 129 -20.99 30.71 18.89
C LEU A 129 -20.46 32.15 18.75
N PRO A 130 -20.90 32.96 17.78
CA PRO A 130 -20.57 34.39 17.76
C PRO A 130 -21.01 35.18 19.00
N MET A 131 -22.02 34.71 19.72
CA MET A 131 -22.50 35.34 20.96
C MET A 131 -21.70 34.93 22.20
N LEU A 132 -20.82 33.93 22.09
CA LEU A 132 -20.06 33.45 23.23
C LEU A 132 -18.97 34.45 23.66
N PRO A 133 -18.82 34.72 24.97
CA PRO A 133 -17.76 35.58 25.48
C PRO A 133 -16.35 35.06 25.18
N GLU A 134 -15.36 35.97 25.21
CA GLU A 134 -13.97 35.64 24.88
C GLU A 134 -13.27 34.67 25.85
N ASN A 135 -13.83 34.36 27.01
CA ASN A 135 -13.27 33.33 27.89
C ASN A 135 -13.88 31.94 27.64
N VAL A 136 -14.86 31.82 26.73
CA VAL A 136 -15.48 30.55 26.36
C VAL A 136 -14.79 29.97 25.11
N ARG A 137 -14.53 28.67 25.14
CA ARG A 137 -13.98 27.88 24.04
C ARG A 137 -14.91 26.71 23.75
N VAL A 138 -15.04 26.32 22.48
CA VAL A 138 -15.93 25.22 22.09
C VAL A 138 -15.16 24.12 21.39
N LEU A 139 -15.37 22.90 21.85
CA LEU A 139 -14.79 21.70 21.26
C LEU A 139 -15.90 20.82 20.68
N PHE A 140 -15.81 20.49 19.41
CA PHE A 140 -16.66 19.50 18.77
C PHE A 140 -15.89 18.20 18.63
N PHE A 141 -16.47 17.09 19.10
CA PHE A 141 -15.92 15.76 18.89
C PHE A 141 -16.89 14.96 18.04
N GLY A 142 -16.43 14.49 16.87
CA GLY A 142 -17.30 13.75 15.97
C GLY A 142 -16.57 12.85 14.98
N ARG A 143 -17.34 12.19 14.10
CA ARG A 143 -16.78 11.34 13.04
C ARG A 143 -16.36 12.13 11.80
N GLN A 144 -17.01 13.26 11.56
CA GLN A 144 -16.90 14.02 10.32
C GLN A 144 -15.99 15.22 10.46
N ARG A 145 -15.33 15.61 9.37
CA ARG A 145 -14.60 16.88 9.27
C ARG A 145 -15.57 18.07 9.39
N PRO A 146 -15.09 19.28 9.73
CA PRO A 146 -15.91 20.49 9.62
C PRO A 146 -16.54 20.61 8.22
N LEU A 147 -17.83 20.97 8.17
CA LEU A 147 -18.49 21.29 6.90
C LEU A 147 -17.77 22.44 6.20
N ALA A 148 -17.70 22.41 4.86
CA ALA A 148 -17.01 23.45 4.07
C ALA A 148 -17.47 24.88 4.40
N ALA A 149 -18.72 25.04 4.82
CA ALA A 149 -19.29 26.32 5.22
C ALA A 149 -18.56 26.97 6.43
N TRP A 150 -17.89 26.19 7.28
CA TRP A 150 -17.01 26.71 8.33
C TRP A 150 -15.78 27.46 7.79
N HIS A 151 -15.26 27.04 6.64
CA HIS A 151 -14.12 27.70 6.00
C HIS A 151 -14.57 28.81 5.04
N ALA A 152 -15.75 28.66 4.43
CA ALA A 152 -16.29 29.67 3.51
C ALA A 152 -16.90 30.89 4.22
N THR A 153 -17.35 30.75 5.47
CA THR A 153 -17.91 31.87 6.24
C THR A 153 -16.78 32.79 6.75
N PRO A 154 -16.80 34.10 6.41
CA PRO A 154 -15.79 35.05 6.89
C PRO A 154 -15.70 35.08 8.42
N GLY A 155 -14.48 35.23 8.95
CA GLY A 155 -14.22 35.36 10.39
C GLY A 155 -13.77 34.08 11.10
N TRP A 156 -14.19 32.90 10.63
CA TRP A 156 -13.81 31.62 11.28
C TRP A 156 -12.37 31.16 11.01
N GLY A 157 -11.72 31.68 9.97
CA GLY A 157 -10.42 31.15 9.49
C GLY A 157 -9.33 30.98 10.56
N ARG A 158 -9.09 31.99 11.41
CA ARG A 158 -8.11 31.90 12.52
C ARG A 158 -8.72 31.36 13.83
N LEU A 159 -10.05 31.35 13.93
CA LEU A 159 -10.77 30.98 15.15
C LEU A 159 -11.12 29.49 15.19
N LEU A 160 -11.12 28.81 14.05
CA LEU A 160 -11.38 27.38 13.91
C LEU A 160 -10.09 26.59 13.71
N ARG A 161 -9.91 25.53 14.48
CA ARG A 161 -8.90 24.49 14.23
C ARG A 161 -9.57 23.14 14.00
N SER A 162 -9.10 22.40 13.01
CA SER A 162 -9.49 20.99 12.80
C SER A 162 -8.37 20.09 13.32
N VAL A 163 -8.71 19.09 14.11
CA VAL A 163 -7.77 18.11 14.67
C VAL A 163 -8.24 16.72 14.26
N ALA A 164 -7.48 16.07 13.38
CA ALA A 164 -7.71 14.67 13.01
C ALA A 164 -7.08 13.76 14.06
N VAL A 165 -7.83 12.80 14.57
CA VAL A 165 -7.34 11.81 15.53
C VAL A 165 -6.81 10.60 14.77
N ALA A 166 -5.50 10.39 14.84
CA ALA A 166 -4.83 9.29 14.14
C ALA A 166 -4.90 7.98 14.95
N PRO A 167 -4.69 6.81 14.32
CA PRO A 167 -4.38 5.58 15.05
C PRO A 167 -3.13 5.74 15.90
N LEU A 168 -3.00 4.92 16.95
CA LEU A 168 -1.79 4.89 17.75
C LEU A 168 -0.61 4.38 16.92
N THR A 169 0.58 4.90 17.16
CA THR A 169 1.82 4.35 16.60
C THR A 169 2.06 2.92 17.12
N GLU A 170 2.90 2.13 16.45
CA GLU A 170 3.22 0.77 16.89
C GLU A 170 3.77 0.74 18.33
N SER A 171 4.57 1.75 18.71
CA SER A 171 5.08 1.92 20.08
C SER A 171 3.95 2.20 21.07
N GLU A 172 3.11 3.20 20.80
CA GLU A 172 1.98 3.56 21.68
C GLU A 172 0.95 2.41 21.78
N ALA A 173 0.73 1.67 20.69
CA ALA A 173 -0.14 0.51 20.68
C ALA A 173 0.42 -0.63 21.56
N GLY A 174 1.72 -0.88 21.47
CA GLY A 174 2.41 -1.85 22.34
C GLY A 174 2.35 -1.45 23.82
N GLU A 175 2.58 -0.17 24.13
CA GLU A 175 2.43 0.37 25.49
C GLU A 175 1.01 0.21 26.04
N LEU A 176 0.00 0.52 25.22
CA LEU A 176 -1.41 0.32 25.61
C LEU A 176 -1.68 -1.16 25.90
N LEU A 177 -1.27 -2.08 25.04
CA LEU A 177 -1.47 -3.52 25.25
C LEU A 177 -0.78 -4.02 26.53
N VAL A 178 0.45 -3.57 26.79
CA VAL A 178 1.18 -3.89 28.02
C VAL A 178 0.45 -3.34 29.25
N SER A 179 -0.07 -2.11 29.19
CA SER A 179 -0.87 -1.53 30.28
C SER A 179 -2.17 -2.32 30.56
N LEU A 180 -2.67 -3.05 29.56
CA LEU A 180 -3.85 -3.91 29.65
C LEU A 180 -3.53 -5.36 30.05
N GLY A 181 -2.26 -5.68 30.36
CA GLY A 181 -1.84 -7.00 30.83
C GLY A 181 -1.43 -8.01 29.75
N VAL A 182 -1.23 -7.55 28.52
CA VAL A 182 -0.67 -8.36 27.41
C VAL A 182 0.86 -8.34 27.51
N SER A 183 1.53 -9.48 27.26
CA SER A 183 3.00 -9.50 27.28
C SER A 183 3.59 -8.75 26.09
N ARG A 184 4.85 -8.32 26.16
CA ARG A 184 5.52 -7.62 25.04
C ARG A 184 5.58 -8.48 23.78
N ASP A 185 5.73 -9.79 23.93
CA ASP A 185 5.86 -10.73 22.82
C ASP A 185 4.53 -10.88 22.06
N GLU A 186 3.40 -10.92 22.77
CA GLU A 186 2.06 -10.96 22.16
C GLU A 186 1.61 -9.57 21.66
N ALA A 187 2.12 -8.48 22.26
CA ALA A 187 1.67 -7.13 21.93
C ALA A 187 2.03 -6.72 20.50
N THR A 188 3.23 -7.09 20.03
CA THR A 188 3.73 -6.72 18.69
C THR A 188 2.83 -7.22 17.55
N PRO A 189 2.49 -8.52 17.45
CA PRO A 189 1.62 -9.00 16.39
C PRO A 189 0.21 -8.40 16.46
N ILE A 190 -0.35 -8.18 17.66
CA ILE A 190 -1.67 -7.55 17.83
C ILE A 190 -1.63 -6.08 17.37
N ALA A 191 -0.61 -5.32 17.76
CA ALA A 191 -0.45 -3.92 17.40
C ALA A 191 -0.34 -3.72 15.88
N ARG A 192 0.49 -4.53 15.21
CA ARG A 192 0.63 -4.51 13.74
C ARG A 192 -0.67 -4.81 13.04
N THR A 193 -1.38 -5.83 13.52
CA THR A 193 -2.56 -6.35 12.84
C THR A 193 -3.80 -5.46 13.01
N THR A 194 -3.89 -4.75 14.13
CA THR A 194 -4.98 -3.82 14.43
C THR A 194 -4.70 -2.39 13.94
N HIS A 195 -3.52 -2.15 13.34
CA HIS A 195 -3.07 -0.84 12.87
C HIS A 195 -3.19 0.26 13.93
N GLY A 196 -2.89 -0.06 15.19
CA GLY A 196 -2.95 0.90 16.29
C GLY A 196 -4.35 1.39 16.65
N HIS A 197 -5.41 0.70 16.23
CA HIS A 197 -6.79 1.11 16.53
C HIS A 197 -7.14 0.86 18.02
N PRO A 198 -7.38 1.91 18.84
CA PRO A 198 -7.49 1.77 20.30
C PRO A 198 -8.55 0.79 20.78
N LEU A 199 -9.74 0.80 20.16
CA LEU A 199 -10.80 -0.14 20.53
C LEU A 199 -10.43 -1.59 20.17
N ALA A 200 -9.75 -1.78 19.03
CA ALA A 200 -9.34 -3.12 18.60
C ALA A 200 -8.31 -3.70 19.55
N LEU A 201 -7.34 -2.87 19.96
CA LEU A 201 -6.33 -3.21 20.95
C LEU A 201 -6.96 -3.61 22.29
N ARG A 202 -7.97 -2.87 22.76
CA ARG A 202 -8.70 -3.17 24.01
C ARG A 202 -9.50 -4.46 23.92
N LEU A 203 -10.19 -4.71 22.80
CA LEU A 203 -10.93 -5.94 22.57
C LEU A 203 -10.01 -7.15 22.49
N ALA A 204 -8.91 -7.03 21.74
CA ALA A 204 -7.90 -8.08 21.62
C ALA A 204 -7.25 -8.38 22.98
N ALA A 205 -6.89 -7.36 23.77
CA ALA A 205 -6.35 -7.55 25.12
C ALA A 205 -7.35 -8.23 26.05
N GLY A 206 -8.63 -7.84 26.00
CA GLY A 206 -9.69 -8.49 26.76
C GLY A 206 -9.81 -9.98 26.43
N ALA A 207 -9.84 -10.31 25.13
CA ALA A 207 -9.97 -11.68 24.68
C ALA A 207 -8.69 -12.52 24.93
N VAL A 208 -7.49 -11.94 24.90
CA VAL A 208 -6.26 -12.61 25.38
C VAL A 208 -6.38 -12.98 26.87
N GLY A 209 -6.93 -12.06 27.68
CA GLY A 209 -7.22 -12.32 29.09
C GLY A 209 -8.20 -13.48 29.29
N GLU A 210 -9.20 -13.64 28.42
CA GLU A 210 -10.16 -14.75 28.45
C GLU A 210 -9.57 -16.07 27.94
N ALA A 211 -8.76 -16.03 26.87
CA ALA A 211 -8.06 -17.19 26.32
C ALA A 211 -7.13 -17.83 27.36
N ARG A 212 -6.38 -17.01 28.11
CA ARG A 212 -5.54 -17.48 29.23
C ARG A 212 -6.32 -18.15 30.35
N ARG A 213 -7.61 -17.85 30.49
CA ARG A 213 -8.51 -18.53 31.45
C ARG A 213 -9.11 -19.82 30.88
N GLY A 214 -8.68 -20.27 29.69
CA GLY A 214 -9.06 -21.54 29.08
C GLY A 214 -10.30 -21.52 28.19
N HIS A 215 -10.78 -20.34 27.78
CA HIS A 215 -12.08 -20.22 27.12
C HIS A 215 -12.02 -20.09 25.57
N TRP A 216 -10.84 -19.89 24.96
CA TRP A 216 -10.71 -19.51 23.55
C TRP A 216 -9.48 -20.17 22.85
N PRO A 217 -9.56 -20.49 21.54
CA PRO A 217 -8.40 -20.82 20.69
C PRO A 217 -7.40 -19.65 20.56
N GLU A 218 -6.14 -19.93 20.19
CA GLU A 218 -5.05 -18.92 20.11
C GLU A 218 -5.35 -17.73 19.17
N ASP A 219 -6.00 -17.96 18.02
CA ASP A 219 -6.30 -16.88 17.04
C ASP A 219 -7.60 -16.12 17.32
N ALA A 220 -8.45 -16.65 18.18
CA ALA A 220 -9.80 -16.14 18.41
C ALA A 220 -9.84 -14.70 18.97
N PRO A 221 -8.91 -14.25 19.84
CA PRO A 221 -8.90 -12.87 20.35
C PRO A 221 -8.83 -11.78 19.27
N LEU A 222 -7.99 -12.01 18.26
CA LEU A 222 -7.80 -11.05 17.18
C LEU A 222 -9.01 -11.02 16.25
N GLN A 223 -9.53 -12.21 15.90
CA GLN A 223 -10.70 -12.33 15.04
C GLN A 223 -11.92 -11.64 15.66
N HIS A 224 -12.15 -11.85 16.96
CA HIS A 224 -13.25 -11.19 17.67
C HIS A 224 -13.12 -9.66 17.68
N ALA A 225 -11.92 -9.13 17.91
CA ALA A 225 -11.70 -7.69 17.84
C ALA A 225 -12.05 -7.12 16.46
N LEU A 226 -11.67 -7.81 15.38
CA LEU A 226 -11.96 -7.39 14.00
C LEU A 226 -13.45 -7.50 13.65
N ASP A 227 -14.16 -8.51 14.15
CA ASP A 227 -15.60 -8.68 13.94
C ASP A 227 -16.41 -7.56 14.61
N GLU A 228 -16.06 -7.18 15.83
CA GLU A 228 -16.67 -6.05 16.53
C GLU A 228 -16.41 -4.72 15.81
N LEU A 229 -15.17 -4.48 15.36
CA LEU A 229 -14.84 -3.31 14.55
C LEU A 229 -15.66 -3.25 13.26
N THR A 230 -15.74 -4.37 12.54
CA THR A 230 -16.51 -4.47 11.30
C THR A 230 -17.97 -4.13 11.56
N ARG A 231 -18.57 -4.68 12.62
CA ARG A 231 -19.94 -4.35 13.02
C ARG A 231 -20.10 -2.86 13.30
N MET A 232 -19.17 -2.26 14.01
CA MET A 232 -19.21 -0.84 14.35
C MET A 232 -19.06 0.08 13.14
N PHE A 233 -18.14 -0.22 12.22
CA PHE A 233 -17.93 0.58 11.01
C PHE A 233 -19.13 0.47 10.06
N LEU A 234 -19.73 -0.71 9.99
CA LEU A 234 -20.91 -0.95 9.17
C LEU A 234 -22.22 -0.49 9.81
N ALA A 235 -22.24 -0.12 11.10
CA ALA A 235 -23.45 0.32 11.79
C ALA A 235 -24.08 1.57 11.14
N ASP A 236 -23.25 2.47 10.60
CA ASP A 236 -23.69 3.70 9.94
C ASP A 236 -23.89 3.53 8.42
N VAL A 237 -23.58 2.36 7.86
CA VAL A 237 -23.75 2.08 6.43
C VAL A 237 -25.18 1.60 6.18
N GLY A 238 -26.07 2.57 5.96
CA GLY A 238 -27.52 2.37 6.00
C GLY A 238 -28.14 1.57 4.85
N ASP A 239 -27.40 1.27 3.77
CA ASP A 239 -27.94 0.56 2.62
C ASP A 239 -27.05 -0.58 2.10
N ALA A 240 -27.69 -1.64 1.61
CA ALA A 240 -27.03 -2.86 1.15
C ALA A 240 -26.11 -2.63 -0.05
N VAL A 241 -26.41 -1.64 -0.90
CA VAL A 241 -25.57 -1.32 -2.07
C VAL A 241 -24.27 -0.70 -1.61
N THR A 242 -24.31 0.28 -0.71
CA THR A 242 -23.10 0.91 -0.15
C THR A 242 -22.24 -0.11 0.61
N ARG A 243 -22.84 -1.03 1.37
CA ARG A 243 -22.10 -2.12 2.02
C ARG A 243 -21.40 -3.03 1.01
N ARG A 244 -22.10 -3.48 -0.04
CA ARG A 244 -21.52 -4.31 -1.12
C ARG A 244 -20.37 -3.60 -1.83
N VAL A 245 -20.55 -2.31 -2.13
CA VAL A 245 -19.51 -1.49 -2.77
C VAL A 245 -18.29 -1.33 -1.86
N LEU A 246 -18.51 -1.14 -0.55
CA LEU A 246 -17.45 -1.05 0.44
C LEU A 246 -16.67 -2.36 0.59
N GLU A 247 -17.33 -3.52 0.54
CA GLU A 247 -16.70 -4.85 0.53
C GLU A 247 -15.71 -5.00 -0.62
N GLY A 248 -16.11 -4.70 -1.87
CA GLY A 248 -15.18 -4.79 -3.01
C GLY A 248 -14.11 -3.69 -2.98
N ALA A 249 -14.46 -2.49 -2.56
CA ALA A 249 -13.47 -1.43 -2.37
C ALA A 249 -12.41 -1.81 -1.32
N ALA A 250 -12.77 -2.58 -0.29
CA ALA A 250 -11.88 -2.97 0.78
C ALA A 250 -10.75 -3.93 0.35
N VAL A 251 -10.91 -4.64 -0.78
CA VAL A 251 -9.85 -5.53 -1.30
C VAL A 251 -8.82 -4.80 -2.17
N THR A 252 -8.88 -3.47 -2.24
CA THR A 252 -8.00 -2.62 -3.05
C THR A 252 -7.31 -1.56 -2.22
N ARG A 253 -6.08 -1.19 -2.60
CA ARG A 253 -5.30 -0.13 -1.91
C ARG A 253 -5.93 1.25 -2.07
N ARG A 254 -6.43 1.52 -3.28
CA ARG A 254 -7.12 2.76 -3.66
C ARG A 254 -8.30 2.42 -4.54
N VAL A 255 -9.31 3.27 -4.51
CA VAL A 255 -10.56 3.08 -5.24
C VAL A 255 -10.70 4.15 -6.31
N THR A 256 -10.85 3.72 -7.56
CA THR A 256 -11.11 4.57 -8.71
C THR A 256 -12.45 4.20 -9.35
N VAL A 257 -13.00 5.09 -10.17
CA VAL A 257 -14.23 4.81 -10.93
C VAL A 257 -14.03 3.62 -11.88
N SER A 258 -12.83 3.44 -12.44
CA SER A 258 -12.50 2.30 -13.30
C SER A 258 -12.50 0.98 -12.55
N LEU A 259 -11.94 0.93 -11.33
CA LEU A 259 -11.97 -0.25 -10.47
C LEU A 259 -13.40 -0.60 -10.03
N LEU A 260 -14.20 0.40 -9.68
CA LEU A 260 -15.60 0.18 -9.33
C LEU A 260 -16.41 -0.36 -10.52
N ARG A 261 -16.17 0.16 -11.73
CA ARG A 261 -16.79 -0.36 -12.96
C ARG A 261 -16.43 -1.83 -13.20
N ALA A 262 -15.18 -2.21 -12.97
CA ALA A 262 -14.72 -3.57 -13.17
C ALA A 262 -15.31 -4.56 -12.13
N GLN A 263 -15.44 -4.11 -10.88
CA GLN A 263 -15.94 -4.94 -9.77
C GLN A 263 -17.47 -5.00 -9.71
N PHE A 264 -18.16 -3.96 -10.18
CA PHE A 264 -19.62 -3.81 -10.09
C PHE A 264 -20.21 -3.41 -11.47
N PRO A 265 -20.19 -4.32 -12.46
CA PRO A 265 -20.69 -4.01 -13.80
C PRO A 265 -22.21 -3.72 -13.83
N ASP A 266 -22.94 -4.12 -12.79
CA ASP A 266 -24.37 -3.90 -12.61
C ASP A 266 -24.72 -2.54 -11.98
N LEU A 267 -23.73 -1.76 -11.54
CA LEU A 267 -23.94 -0.46 -10.89
C LEU A 267 -23.36 0.68 -11.73
N ALA A 268 -24.00 1.86 -11.63
CA ALA A 268 -23.41 3.08 -12.15
C ALA A 268 -22.13 3.40 -11.34
N PRO A 269 -20.94 3.41 -11.96
CA PRO A 269 -19.68 3.48 -11.21
C PRO A 269 -19.48 4.83 -10.52
N GLN A 270 -20.07 5.91 -11.06
CA GLN A 270 -20.05 7.23 -10.41
C GLN A 270 -20.89 7.25 -9.13
N ASP A 271 -22.05 6.59 -9.13
CA ASP A 271 -22.91 6.51 -7.94
C ASP A 271 -22.23 5.71 -6.83
N ALA A 272 -21.57 4.59 -7.19
CA ALA A 272 -20.77 3.80 -6.27
C ALA A 272 -19.62 4.64 -5.67
N TYR A 273 -18.94 5.43 -6.49
CA TYR A 273 -17.85 6.31 -6.06
C TYR A 273 -18.34 7.40 -5.06
N GLU A 274 -19.44 8.08 -5.39
CA GLU A 274 -20.02 9.11 -4.52
C GLU A 274 -20.54 8.55 -3.19
N ARG A 275 -21.09 7.33 -3.18
CA ARG A 275 -21.49 6.64 -1.95
C ARG A 275 -20.30 6.40 -1.03
N LEU A 276 -19.21 5.86 -1.56
CA LEU A 276 -17.98 5.64 -0.78
C LEU A 276 -17.39 6.95 -0.25
N ARG A 277 -17.32 7.98 -1.10
CA ARG A 277 -16.74 9.29 -0.76
C ARG A 277 -17.43 9.97 0.44
N ARG A 278 -18.71 9.66 0.69
CA ARG A 278 -19.49 10.22 1.81
C ARG A 278 -19.25 9.50 3.13
N LEU A 279 -18.58 8.35 3.13
CA LEU A 279 -18.31 7.59 4.35
C LEU A 279 -17.25 8.31 5.20
N PRO A 280 -17.41 8.35 6.53
CA PRO A 280 -16.54 9.13 7.42
C PRO A 280 -15.12 8.56 7.56
N PHE A 281 -14.88 7.36 7.06
CA PHE A 281 -13.58 6.66 7.07
C PHE A 281 -12.98 6.51 5.67
N VAL A 282 -13.49 7.27 4.70
CA VAL A 282 -12.99 7.29 3.31
C VAL A 282 -12.51 8.69 2.98
N ASP A 283 -11.24 8.79 2.62
CA ASP A 283 -10.61 10.04 2.22
C ASP A 283 -10.46 10.12 0.70
N GLY A 284 -10.77 11.29 0.13
CA GLY A 284 -10.49 11.59 -1.27
C GLY A 284 -9.09 12.14 -1.45
N THR A 285 -8.31 11.53 -2.35
CA THR A 285 -7.00 12.02 -2.78
C THR A 285 -7.01 12.38 -4.27
N SER A 286 -5.91 12.93 -4.78
CA SER A 286 -5.73 13.12 -6.23
C SER A 286 -5.77 11.81 -7.01
N ASP A 287 -5.53 10.67 -6.35
CA ASP A 287 -5.24 9.39 -6.97
C ASP A 287 -6.39 8.39 -6.83
N GLY A 288 -7.49 8.80 -6.19
CA GLY A 288 -8.65 7.96 -5.86
C GLY A 288 -9.12 8.14 -4.43
N LEU A 289 -10.09 7.31 -4.02
CA LEU A 289 -10.51 7.22 -2.63
C LEU A 289 -9.61 6.23 -1.87
N ILE A 290 -9.32 6.54 -0.61
CA ILE A 290 -8.58 5.68 0.31
C ILE A 290 -9.50 5.37 1.48
N ILE A 291 -9.75 4.08 1.72
CA ILE A 291 -10.43 3.61 2.93
C ILE A 291 -9.38 3.54 4.04
N HIS A 292 -9.69 4.05 5.22
CA HIS A 292 -8.82 3.95 6.39
C HIS A 292 -8.39 2.48 6.64
N ASP A 293 -7.09 2.25 6.84
CA ASP A 293 -6.47 0.91 6.87
C ASP A 293 -7.18 -0.08 7.82
N ALA A 294 -7.43 0.32 9.07
CA ALA A 294 -8.14 -0.52 10.03
C ALA A 294 -9.56 -0.93 9.57
N VAL A 295 -10.28 -0.05 8.85
CA VAL A 295 -11.62 -0.35 8.33
C VAL A 295 -11.51 -1.28 7.13
N ARG A 296 -10.58 -0.98 6.23
CA ARG A 296 -10.31 -1.77 5.02
C ARG A 296 -9.96 -3.22 5.38
N ASP A 297 -9.01 -3.41 6.28
CA ASP A 297 -8.54 -4.72 6.70
C ASP A 297 -9.61 -5.52 7.45
N ALA A 298 -10.37 -4.86 8.34
CA ALA A 298 -11.46 -5.52 9.06
C ALA A 298 -12.55 -6.02 8.08
N ILE A 299 -12.96 -5.18 7.13
CA ILE A 299 -13.97 -5.54 6.13
C ILE A 299 -13.44 -6.62 5.16
N ALA A 300 -12.22 -6.47 4.65
CA ALA A 300 -11.64 -7.44 3.71
C ALA A 300 -11.50 -8.83 4.36
N ARG A 301 -11.04 -8.91 5.62
CA ARG A 301 -10.92 -10.18 6.35
C ARG A 301 -12.28 -10.77 6.72
N SER A 302 -13.23 -9.94 7.15
CA SER A 302 -14.60 -10.39 7.42
C SER A 302 -15.26 -10.95 6.14
N LEU A 303 -15.06 -10.30 5.00
CA LEU A 303 -15.50 -10.79 3.69
C LEU A 303 -14.79 -12.10 3.32
N HIS A 304 -13.47 -12.18 3.50
CA HIS A 304 -12.72 -13.41 3.24
C HIS A 304 -13.23 -14.58 4.07
N ALA A 305 -13.58 -14.36 5.34
CA ALA A 305 -14.10 -15.39 6.23
C ALA A 305 -15.56 -15.77 5.91
N SER A 306 -16.41 -14.80 5.55
CA SER A 306 -17.85 -15.02 5.33
C SER A 306 -18.22 -15.44 3.90
N ASP A 307 -17.54 -14.91 2.89
CA ASP A 307 -17.72 -15.24 1.47
C ASP A 307 -16.36 -15.20 0.73
N PRO A 308 -15.53 -16.26 0.88
CA PRO A 308 -14.22 -16.34 0.25
C PRO A 308 -14.26 -16.24 -1.28
N SER A 309 -15.37 -16.70 -1.90
CA SER A 309 -15.55 -16.68 -3.35
C SER A 309 -15.71 -15.25 -3.86
N ARG A 310 -16.59 -14.48 -3.22
CA ARG A 310 -16.79 -13.05 -3.56
C ARG A 310 -15.54 -12.21 -3.29
N HIS A 311 -14.86 -12.47 -2.17
CA HIS A 311 -13.56 -11.84 -1.88
C HIS A 311 -12.57 -12.04 -3.04
N LEU A 312 -12.43 -13.28 -3.51
CA LEU A 312 -11.54 -13.61 -4.62
C LEU A 312 -12.00 -13.00 -5.95
N GLU A 313 -13.30 -12.98 -6.24
CA GLU A 313 -13.86 -12.36 -7.44
C GLU A 313 -13.54 -10.87 -7.53
N TYR A 314 -13.72 -10.12 -6.44
CA TYR A 314 -13.37 -8.70 -6.39
C TYR A 314 -11.87 -8.47 -6.62
N ARG A 315 -11.00 -9.25 -5.97
CA ARG A 315 -9.55 -9.17 -6.17
C ARG A 315 -9.15 -9.47 -7.62
N ARG A 316 -9.76 -10.49 -8.24
CA ARG A 316 -9.52 -10.82 -9.65
C ARG A 316 -9.97 -9.71 -10.60
N ALA A 317 -11.14 -9.13 -10.36
CA ALA A 317 -11.65 -8.01 -11.14
C ALA A 317 -10.73 -6.77 -11.02
N ALA A 318 -10.30 -6.45 -9.80
CA ALA A 318 -9.35 -5.38 -9.54
C ALA A 318 -8.00 -5.63 -10.24
N TRP A 319 -7.44 -6.83 -10.12
CA TRP A 319 -6.19 -7.21 -10.78
C TRP A 319 -6.26 -7.02 -12.31
N ARG A 320 -7.32 -7.53 -12.96
CA ARG A 320 -7.47 -7.40 -14.42
C ARG A 320 -7.52 -5.94 -14.85
N GLN A 321 -8.26 -5.10 -14.12
CA GLN A 321 -8.38 -3.69 -14.44
C GLN A 321 -7.06 -2.94 -14.23
N LEU A 322 -6.37 -3.18 -13.11
CA LEU A 322 -5.09 -2.55 -12.81
C LEU A 322 -3.99 -2.98 -13.80
N ASN A 323 -3.95 -4.27 -14.18
CA ASN A 323 -2.98 -4.76 -15.18
C ASN A 323 -3.22 -4.09 -16.54
N ALA A 324 -4.47 -4.02 -16.99
CA ALA A 324 -4.81 -3.36 -18.26
C ALA A 324 -4.46 -1.86 -18.25
N GLU A 325 -4.66 -1.17 -17.13
CA GLU A 325 -4.26 0.24 -17.01
C GLU A 325 -2.74 0.41 -16.98
N ALA A 326 -2.02 -0.46 -16.26
CA ALA A 326 -0.56 -0.44 -16.17
C ALA A 326 0.12 -0.61 -17.53
N GLU A 327 -0.39 -1.48 -18.40
CA GLU A 327 0.12 -1.69 -19.77
C GLU A 327 0.02 -0.44 -20.65
N SER A 328 -0.91 0.47 -20.33
CA SER A 328 -1.13 1.72 -21.07
C SER A 328 -0.63 2.97 -20.34
N ALA A 329 -0.11 2.82 -19.12
CA ALA A 329 0.27 3.92 -18.26
C ALA A 329 1.57 4.59 -18.74
N GLY A 330 1.64 5.93 -18.59
CA GLY A 330 2.91 6.65 -18.74
C GLY A 330 3.87 6.31 -17.59
N SER A 331 5.17 6.48 -17.82
CA SER A 331 6.22 6.18 -16.83
C SER A 331 6.02 6.91 -15.49
N GLY A 332 5.46 8.13 -15.50
CA GLY A 332 5.15 8.91 -14.30
C GLY A 332 4.01 8.36 -13.44
N ASP A 333 3.12 7.53 -14.01
CA ASP A 333 1.97 6.95 -13.32
C ASP A 333 2.16 5.47 -12.96
N LEU A 334 3.13 4.81 -13.60
CA LEU A 334 3.39 3.38 -13.45
C LEU A 334 3.58 2.96 -11.99
N TRP A 335 4.26 3.78 -11.19
CA TRP A 335 4.50 3.51 -9.77
C TRP A 335 3.21 3.28 -8.96
N ARG A 336 2.11 3.94 -9.34
CA ARG A 336 0.81 3.81 -8.65
C ARG A 336 0.26 2.41 -8.84
N TYR A 337 0.32 1.91 -10.07
CA TYR A 337 -0.12 0.57 -10.44
C TYR A 337 0.77 -0.50 -9.82
N THR A 338 2.07 -0.25 -9.73
CA THR A 338 2.99 -1.15 -9.02
C THR A 338 2.63 -1.29 -7.55
N ALA A 339 2.33 -0.16 -6.87
CA ALA A 339 1.89 -0.19 -5.48
C ALA A 339 0.54 -0.93 -5.31
N ASP A 340 -0.36 -0.80 -6.29
CA ASP A 340 -1.63 -1.53 -6.28
C ASP A 340 -1.44 -3.04 -6.50
N MET A 341 -0.53 -3.43 -7.39
CA MET A 341 -0.15 -4.84 -7.60
C MET A 341 0.47 -5.46 -6.35
N LEU A 342 1.41 -4.75 -5.70
CA LEU A 342 2.02 -5.18 -4.45
C LEU A 342 0.99 -5.37 -3.34
N TYR A 343 -0.02 -4.50 -3.28
CA TYR A 343 -1.09 -4.62 -2.28
C TYR A 343 -1.93 -5.89 -2.48
N LEU A 344 -2.19 -6.27 -3.73
CA LEU A 344 -2.96 -7.47 -4.08
C LEU A 344 -2.22 -8.78 -3.78
N ILE A 345 -0.92 -8.74 -3.50
CA ILE A 345 -0.13 -9.91 -3.11
C ILE A 345 -0.20 -10.07 -1.59
N GLU A 346 -0.86 -11.11 -1.11
CA GLU A 346 -0.98 -11.44 0.31
C GLU A 346 0.06 -12.43 0.80
N ASN A 347 0.84 -13.06 -0.10
CA ASN A 347 1.87 -14.01 0.29
C ASN A 347 2.88 -13.39 1.30
N PRO A 348 2.97 -13.93 2.54
CA PRO A 348 3.82 -13.35 3.58
C PRO A 348 5.30 -13.32 3.22
N VAL A 349 5.80 -14.27 2.43
CA VAL A 349 7.21 -14.30 1.99
C VAL A 349 7.47 -13.17 0.99
N VAL A 350 6.52 -12.89 0.10
CA VAL A 350 6.66 -11.82 -0.89
C VAL A 350 6.50 -10.45 -0.23
N ARG A 351 5.45 -10.25 0.58
CA ARG A 351 5.29 -9.03 1.39
C ARG A 351 6.50 -8.83 2.29
N GLU A 352 6.96 -9.93 2.88
CA GLU A 352 8.24 -10.13 3.56
C GLU A 352 9.40 -9.42 2.86
N ALA A 353 9.60 -9.84 1.62
CA ALA A 353 10.65 -9.29 0.79
C ALA A 353 10.45 -7.78 0.57
N PHE A 354 9.28 -7.31 0.18
CA PHE A 354 9.08 -5.89 -0.19
C PHE A 354 8.98 -4.94 1.02
N PHE A 355 8.44 -5.41 2.13
CA PHE A 355 8.10 -4.64 3.33
C PHE A 355 8.53 -5.41 4.59
N PRO A 356 9.84 -5.59 4.82
CA PRO A 356 10.35 -6.35 5.95
C PRO A 356 9.94 -5.71 7.27
N SER A 357 9.58 -6.55 8.24
CA SER A 357 8.99 -6.11 9.50
C SER A 357 9.98 -6.24 10.67
N GLY A 358 10.05 -5.21 11.52
CA GLY A 358 10.75 -5.30 12.81
C GLY A 358 12.26 -5.03 12.88
N THR A 359 12.87 -4.38 11.89
CA THR A 359 14.31 -4.02 11.96
C THR A 359 14.54 -2.52 11.86
N PRO A 360 15.44 -1.92 12.68
CA PRO A 360 15.90 -0.56 12.46
C PRO A 360 16.45 -0.44 11.04
N ARG A 361 15.94 0.52 10.27
CA ARG A 361 16.45 0.76 8.91
C ARG A 361 17.80 1.45 9.00
N LEU A 362 18.87 0.66 8.99
CA LEU A 362 20.22 1.20 8.86
C LEU A 362 20.34 1.97 7.52
N PRO A 363 20.89 3.19 7.52
CA PRO A 363 21.05 3.95 6.29
C PRO A 363 22.05 3.27 5.36
N VAL A 364 21.66 3.17 4.09
CA VAL A 364 22.53 2.75 2.98
C VAL A 364 22.79 3.95 2.08
N GLU A 365 24.06 4.34 1.99
CA GLU A 365 24.50 5.54 1.29
C GLU A 365 25.54 5.20 0.23
N ARG A 366 25.66 6.05 -0.80
CA ARG A 366 26.78 5.91 -1.74
C ARG A 366 28.09 6.08 -1.00
N ALA A 367 29.04 5.20 -1.27
CA ALA A 367 30.38 5.27 -0.70
C ALA A 367 31.09 6.54 -1.18
N GLN A 368 31.79 7.20 -0.26
CA GLN A 368 32.61 8.39 -0.51
C GLN A 368 34.09 8.01 -0.53
N SER A 369 34.95 8.88 -1.06
CA SER A 369 36.40 8.63 -1.10
C SER A 369 37.01 8.41 0.29
N GLY A 370 36.42 9.00 1.34
CA GLY A 370 36.84 8.79 2.73
C GLY A 370 36.51 7.40 3.31
N ASP A 371 35.62 6.63 2.66
CA ASP A 371 35.21 5.30 3.14
C ASP A 371 36.18 4.19 2.68
N GLU A 372 37.18 4.50 1.83
CA GLU A 372 38.07 3.51 1.19
C GLU A 372 38.74 2.56 2.18
N GLN A 373 39.29 3.10 3.27
CA GLN A 373 40.00 2.30 4.27
C GLN A 373 39.04 1.34 4.98
N ALA A 374 37.90 1.84 5.46
CA ALA A 374 36.91 1.03 6.17
C ALA A 374 36.31 -0.07 5.27
N LEU A 375 36.05 0.26 4.00
CA LEU A 375 35.59 -0.70 3.00
C LEU A 375 36.64 -1.80 2.79
N ALA A 376 37.91 -1.43 2.58
CA ALA A 376 38.98 -2.38 2.36
C ALA A 376 39.23 -3.29 3.57
N ASP A 377 39.07 -2.77 4.78
CA ASP A 377 39.20 -3.54 6.01
C ASP A 377 38.09 -4.60 6.13
N ILE A 378 36.83 -4.23 5.87
CA ILE A 378 35.70 -5.19 5.85
C ILE A 378 35.91 -6.27 4.77
N VAL A 379 36.30 -5.87 3.56
CA VAL A 379 36.52 -6.81 2.46
C VAL A 379 37.63 -7.81 2.80
N ARG A 380 38.80 -7.34 3.27
CA ARG A 380 39.94 -8.21 3.59
C ARG A 380 39.68 -9.09 4.82
N ALA A 381 38.83 -8.64 5.74
CA ALA A 381 38.44 -9.44 6.91
C ALA A 381 37.48 -10.58 6.55
N ARG A 382 36.66 -10.42 5.50
CA ARG A 382 35.58 -11.36 5.15
C ARG A 382 35.89 -12.24 3.94
N GLU A 383 36.66 -11.72 2.99
CA GLU A 383 37.04 -12.42 1.77
C GLU A 383 38.47 -12.94 1.80
N GLY A 384 38.75 -13.95 0.97
CA GLY A 384 40.12 -14.39 0.68
C GLY A 384 40.89 -13.35 -0.14
N ALA A 385 42.20 -13.56 -0.31
CA ALA A 385 43.08 -12.57 -0.91
C ALA A 385 42.74 -12.30 -2.39
N GLU A 386 42.40 -13.34 -3.16
CA GLU A 386 42.01 -13.22 -4.56
C GLU A 386 40.66 -12.50 -4.69
N ALA A 387 39.65 -12.94 -3.93
CA ALA A 387 38.31 -12.35 -3.93
C ALA A 387 38.32 -10.88 -3.48
N ALA A 388 39.12 -10.54 -2.46
CA ALA A 388 39.29 -9.18 -1.98
C ALA A 388 39.90 -8.26 -3.04
N GLU A 389 40.96 -8.71 -3.73
CA GLU A 389 41.63 -7.92 -4.77
C GLU A 389 40.72 -7.68 -5.98
N VAL A 390 39.91 -8.67 -6.36
CA VAL A 390 38.89 -8.52 -7.41
C VAL A 390 37.86 -7.46 -7.03
N LEU A 391 37.33 -7.50 -5.80
CA LEU A 391 36.33 -6.52 -5.35
C LEU A 391 36.93 -5.10 -5.21
N LEU A 392 38.15 -4.97 -4.70
CA LEU A 392 38.86 -3.69 -4.60
C LEU A 392 39.30 -3.14 -5.97
N ARG A 393 39.44 -3.99 -6.99
CA ARG A 393 39.61 -3.54 -8.38
C ARG A 393 38.35 -2.84 -8.89
N TRP A 394 37.16 -3.35 -8.58
CA TRP A 394 35.91 -2.66 -8.90
C TRP A 394 35.83 -1.30 -8.22
N TRP A 395 36.24 -1.18 -6.95
CA TRP A 395 36.29 0.10 -6.24
C TRP A 395 37.18 1.12 -6.98
N ARG A 396 38.37 0.71 -7.41
CA ARG A 396 39.31 1.59 -8.15
C ARG A 396 38.78 2.01 -9.53
N ARG A 397 37.99 1.16 -10.20
CA ARG A 397 37.45 1.45 -11.54
C ARG A 397 36.16 2.27 -11.49
N LEU A 398 35.26 1.92 -10.58
CA LEU A 398 33.89 2.42 -10.50
C LEU A 398 33.48 2.59 -9.02
N PRO A 399 34.07 3.55 -8.27
CA PRO A 399 33.76 3.73 -6.85
C PRO A 399 32.27 4.03 -6.61
N GLN A 400 31.58 4.68 -7.57
CA GLN A 400 30.15 4.96 -7.52
C GLN A 400 29.25 3.71 -7.53
N SER A 401 29.80 2.53 -7.84
CA SER A 401 29.09 1.24 -7.76
C SER A 401 28.98 0.72 -6.33
N PHE A 402 29.67 1.34 -5.37
CA PHE A 402 29.66 0.93 -3.97
C PHE A 402 28.72 1.79 -3.14
N SER A 403 28.02 1.14 -2.23
CA SER A 403 27.24 1.75 -1.17
C SER A 403 27.69 1.17 0.17
N VAL A 404 27.63 1.96 1.24
CA VAL A 404 28.00 1.56 2.60
C VAL A 404 26.79 1.59 3.51
N VAL A 405 26.75 0.66 4.45
CA VAL A 405 25.78 0.63 5.56
C VAL A 405 26.42 1.32 6.75
N ARG A 406 25.74 2.32 7.34
CA ARG A 406 26.23 3.03 8.52
C ARG A 406 25.46 2.67 9.77
N ALA A 407 26.19 2.54 10.87
CA ALA A 407 25.62 2.51 12.21
C ALA A 407 25.06 3.90 12.59
N PRO A 408 24.20 4.01 13.62
CA PRO A 408 23.68 5.30 14.09
C PRO A 408 24.78 6.34 14.41
N GLU A 409 25.97 5.89 14.80
CA GLU A 409 27.13 6.73 15.11
C GLU A 409 27.91 7.17 13.84
N GLY A 410 27.45 6.80 12.65
CA GLY A 410 28.04 7.18 11.35
C GLY A 410 29.16 6.27 10.83
N ARG A 411 29.58 5.28 11.63
CA ARG A 411 30.62 4.30 11.27
C ARG A 411 30.15 3.33 10.19
N VAL A 412 31.01 3.00 9.23
CA VAL A 412 30.75 1.97 8.22
C VAL A 412 30.78 0.58 8.86
N ILE A 413 29.68 -0.16 8.71
CA ILE A 413 29.51 -1.52 9.26
C ILE A 413 29.18 -2.56 8.17
N GLY A 414 29.03 -2.11 6.93
CA GLY A 414 28.81 -3.00 5.79
C GLY A 414 28.92 -2.27 4.47
N LEU A 415 28.89 -3.03 3.38
CA LEU A 415 29.03 -2.55 2.01
C LEU A 415 28.17 -3.37 1.05
N CYS A 416 27.86 -2.77 -0.10
CA CYS A 416 27.29 -3.43 -1.26
C CYS A 416 27.90 -2.89 -2.55
N CYS A 417 28.25 -3.78 -3.49
CA CYS A 417 28.70 -3.45 -4.83
C CYS A 417 27.62 -3.81 -5.85
N LYS A 418 27.09 -2.79 -6.54
CA LYS A 418 26.03 -2.91 -7.55
C LYS A 418 26.49 -2.28 -8.86
N LEU A 419 26.51 -3.05 -9.93
CA LEU A 419 26.94 -2.63 -11.26
C LEU A 419 25.73 -2.61 -12.20
N ARG A 420 25.58 -1.56 -13.01
CA ARG A 420 24.58 -1.53 -14.08
C ARG A 420 25.23 -1.86 -15.42
N SER A 421 24.59 -2.71 -16.22
CA SER A 421 25.14 -3.12 -17.52
C SER A 421 25.35 -1.98 -18.51
N ASP A 422 24.63 -0.87 -18.37
CA ASP A 422 24.77 0.34 -19.19
C ASP A 422 25.86 1.30 -18.68
N ALA A 423 26.38 1.08 -17.47
CA ALA A 423 27.43 1.88 -16.84
C ALA A 423 28.77 1.14 -16.71
N VAL A 424 28.87 -0.09 -17.24
CA VAL A 424 30.08 -0.91 -17.19
C VAL A 424 30.51 -1.30 -18.60
N GLU A 425 31.79 -1.10 -18.89
CA GLU A 425 32.40 -1.62 -20.11
C GLU A 425 32.32 -3.16 -20.14
N PRO A 426 31.73 -3.79 -21.17
CA PRO A 426 31.51 -5.24 -21.21
C PRO A 426 32.77 -6.07 -21.00
N THR A 427 33.94 -5.57 -21.44
CA THR A 427 35.23 -6.23 -21.26
C THR A 427 35.68 -6.27 -19.80
N TRP A 428 35.28 -5.30 -18.96
CA TRP A 428 35.62 -5.30 -17.54
C TRP A 428 34.95 -6.42 -16.76
N LEU A 429 33.77 -6.89 -17.22
CA LEU A 429 33.08 -8.02 -16.62
C LEU A 429 33.89 -9.33 -16.74
N LEU A 430 34.81 -9.43 -17.72
CA LEU A 430 35.66 -10.61 -17.90
C LEU A 430 36.80 -10.69 -16.89
N ASP A 431 37.17 -9.58 -16.25
CA ASP A 431 38.28 -9.50 -15.30
C ASP A 431 37.94 -10.03 -13.90
N ASP A 432 36.68 -10.39 -13.68
CA ASP A 432 36.14 -10.92 -12.44
C ASP A 432 35.36 -12.21 -12.75
N PRO A 433 35.78 -13.37 -12.20
CA PRO A 433 35.19 -14.66 -12.53
C PRO A 433 33.67 -14.75 -12.32
N VAL A 434 33.11 -14.02 -11.36
CA VAL A 434 31.66 -14.01 -11.10
C VAL A 434 30.93 -13.20 -12.18
N THR A 435 31.37 -11.98 -12.47
CA THR A 435 30.73 -11.18 -13.53
C THR A 435 30.97 -11.77 -14.92
N ALA A 436 32.05 -12.53 -15.11
CA ALA A 436 32.34 -13.22 -16.36
C ALA A 436 31.30 -14.32 -16.65
N GLU A 437 30.85 -15.03 -15.61
CA GLU A 437 29.74 -15.98 -15.71
C GLU A 437 28.44 -15.27 -16.12
N TRP A 438 28.11 -14.14 -15.47
CA TRP A 438 26.92 -13.37 -15.80
C TRP A 438 26.95 -12.83 -17.23
N TYR A 439 28.13 -12.38 -17.67
CA TYR A 439 28.34 -11.94 -19.04
C TYR A 439 28.17 -13.09 -20.04
N ALA A 440 28.66 -14.30 -19.73
CA ALA A 440 28.41 -15.49 -20.55
C ALA A 440 26.89 -15.80 -20.63
N HIS A 441 26.16 -15.69 -19.52
CA HIS A 441 24.70 -15.85 -19.52
C HIS A 441 24.01 -14.82 -20.42
N LEU A 442 24.40 -13.53 -20.32
CA LEU A 442 23.86 -12.46 -21.17
C LEU A 442 24.13 -12.69 -22.65
N ARG A 443 25.28 -13.27 -23.02
CA ARG A 443 25.57 -13.60 -24.43
C ARG A 443 24.68 -14.71 -24.99
N ARG A 444 24.25 -15.66 -24.16
CA ARG A 444 23.32 -16.72 -24.58
C ARG A 444 21.87 -16.27 -24.62
N LYS A 445 21.46 -15.49 -23.62
CA LYS A 445 20.13 -14.88 -23.53
C LYS A 445 20.27 -13.36 -23.73
N PRO A 446 20.46 -12.85 -24.97
CA PRO A 446 20.69 -11.44 -25.21
C PRO A 446 19.51 -10.57 -24.76
N MET A 447 19.82 -9.33 -24.40
CA MET A 447 18.85 -8.28 -24.07
C MET A 447 18.75 -7.28 -25.21
N SER A 448 17.62 -6.58 -25.30
CA SER A 448 17.43 -5.46 -26.22
C SER A 448 18.35 -4.29 -25.84
N ARG A 449 18.66 -3.40 -26.80
CA ARG A 449 19.62 -2.28 -26.57
C ARG A 449 19.23 -1.32 -25.44
N ASN A 450 17.94 -1.21 -25.13
CA ASN A 450 17.42 -0.30 -24.11
C ASN A 450 17.19 -1.02 -22.77
N GLU A 451 17.50 -2.32 -22.69
CA GLU A 451 17.31 -3.12 -21.48
C GLU A 451 18.58 -3.12 -20.61
N ILE A 452 18.39 -3.03 -19.29
CA ILE A 452 19.46 -2.97 -18.30
C ILE A 452 19.46 -4.26 -17.46
N ALA A 453 20.64 -4.79 -17.19
CA ALA A 453 20.86 -5.76 -16.12
C ALA A 453 21.53 -5.06 -14.93
N LEU A 454 21.01 -5.34 -13.74
CA LEU A 454 21.61 -4.92 -12.47
C LEU A 454 22.36 -6.10 -11.85
N PHE A 455 23.66 -5.94 -11.66
CA PHE A 455 24.53 -6.95 -11.07
C PHE A 455 24.84 -6.59 -9.62
N CYS A 456 24.30 -7.35 -8.66
CA CYS A 456 24.66 -7.25 -7.25
C CYS A 456 25.89 -8.11 -7.00
N ARG A 457 27.09 -7.55 -7.21
CA ARG A 457 28.36 -8.27 -7.17
C ARG A 457 28.69 -8.81 -5.78
N ARG A 458 28.40 -8.04 -4.74
CA ARG A 458 28.63 -8.48 -3.35
C ARG A 458 27.90 -7.61 -2.34
N TRP A 459 27.55 -8.17 -1.20
CA TRP A 459 27.29 -7.44 0.04
C TRP A 459 28.09 -8.10 1.16
N LEU A 460 28.60 -7.30 2.08
CA LEU A 460 29.34 -7.78 3.24
C LEU A 460 29.01 -6.90 4.45
N SER A 461 28.81 -7.51 5.61
CA SER A 461 28.78 -6.81 6.90
C SER A 461 30.01 -7.16 7.73
N GLU A 462 30.36 -6.26 8.65
CA GLU A 462 31.45 -6.45 9.58
C GLU A 462 31.21 -7.64 10.51
N ALA A 463 29.96 -7.97 10.87
CA ALA A 463 29.63 -9.01 11.84
C ALA A 463 29.25 -10.35 11.18
N GLU A 464 28.35 -10.33 10.20
CA GLU A 464 27.75 -11.51 9.56
C GLU A 464 28.33 -11.85 8.18
N GLY A 465 29.17 -10.99 7.59
CA GLY A 465 29.67 -11.19 6.23
C GLY A 465 28.53 -11.13 5.21
N ASP A 466 28.31 -12.21 4.44
CA ASP A 466 27.22 -12.31 3.46
C ASP A 466 25.97 -13.05 3.99
N SER A 467 25.96 -13.42 5.28
CA SER A 467 24.83 -14.09 5.93
C SER A 467 23.68 -13.11 6.26
N PRO A 468 22.45 -13.60 6.48
CA PRO A 468 21.31 -12.76 6.89
C PRO A 468 21.60 -12.01 8.20
N GLY A 469 21.25 -10.71 8.23
CA GLY A 469 21.46 -9.82 9.37
C GLY A 469 20.95 -8.41 9.08
N GLU A 470 21.08 -7.47 10.03
CA GLU A 470 20.52 -6.12 9.89
C GLU A 470 21.12 -5.35 8.70
N ALA A 471 22.43 -5.42 8.51
CA ALA A 471 23.12 -4.77 7.40
C ALA A 471 22.71 -5.37 6.05
N GLN A 472 22.54 -6.70 5.98
CA GLN A 472 22.06 -7.38 4.78
C GLN A 472 20.62 -6.96 4.44
N ALA A 473 19.73 -6.89 5.45
CA ALA A 473 18.36 -6.44 5.25
C ALA A 473 18.29 -5.00 4.71
N ALA A 474 19.15 -4.11 5.22
CA ALA A 474 19.28 -2.74 4.73
C ALA A 474 19.75 -2.68 3.27
N VAL A 475 20.79 -3.45 2.91
CA VAL A 475 21.27 -3.59 1.52
C VAL A 475 20.18 -4.15 0.61
N TRP A 476 19.43 -5.14 1.07
CA TRP A 476 18.34 -5.74 0.30
C TRP A 476 17.23 -4.74 -0.01
N LEU A 477 16.87 -3.87 0.96
CA LEU A 477 15.93 -2.76 0.74
C LEU A 477 16.45 -1.74 -0.27
N ASP A 478 17.72 -1.38 -0.18
CA ASP A 478 18.36 -0.45 -1.12
C ASP A 478 18.48 -1.03 -2.54
N LEU A 479 18.73 -2.33 -2.67
CA LEU A 479 18.69 -3.04 -3.95
C LEU A 479 17.29 -2.97 -4.57
N LYS A 480 16.23 -3.12 -3.77
CA LYS A 480 14.84 -2.95 -4.24
C LYS A 480 14.56 -1.54 -4.75
N ARG A 481 14.97 -0.53 -3.98
CA ARG A 481 14.88 0.86 -4.43
C ARG A 481 15.57 1.04 -5.78
N THR A 482 16.80 0.55 -5.90
CA THR A 482 17.60 0.67 -7.12
C THR A 482 16.90 0.04 -8.32
N TYR A 483 16.40 -1.19 -8.19
CA TYR A 483 15.76 -1.85 -9.32
C TYR A 483 14.38 -1.22 -9.66
N MET A 484 13.68 -0.67 -8.67
CA MET A 484 12.43 0.07 -8.89
C MET A 484 12.65 1.39 -9.63
N GLU A 485 13.81 2.03 -9.46
CA GLU A 485 14.23 3.23 -10.21
C GLU A 485 14.62 2.93 -11.66
N LEU A 486 15.03 1.70 -11.95
CA LEU A 486 15.48 1.28 -13.29
C LEU A 486 14.33 0.81 -14.19
N ARG A 487 13.08 0.95 -13.75
CA ARG A 487 11.90 0.60 -14.57
C ARG A 487 11.58 1.73 -15.54
N PRO A 488 11.12 1.41 -16.77
CA PRO A 488 10.83 0.07 -17.30
C PRO A 488 12.03 -0.64 -17.96
N GLU A 489 13.23 -0.04 -17.95
CA GLU A 489 14.40 -0.57 -18.68
C GLU A 489 14.99 -1.83 -18.05
N LEU A 490 14.77 -2.09 -16.76
CA LEU A 490 15.35 -3.22 -16.08
C LEU A 490 14.78 -4.55 -16.59
N ARG A 491 15.67 -5.42 -17.04
CA ARG A 491 15.34 -6.77 -17.54
C ARG A 491 15.73 -7.86 -16.55
N ARG A 492 16.89 -7.73 -15.89
CA ARG A 492 17.44 -8.76 -15.01
C ARG A 492 18.13 -8.19 -13.79
N VAL A 493 18.06 -8.94 -12.69
CA VAL A 493 18.91 -8.75 -11.51
C VAL A 493 19.72 -10.02 -11.29
N TYR A 494 21.04 -9.87 -11.17
CA TYR A 494 21.96 -10.94 -10.82
C TYR A 494 22.44 -10.75 -9.39
N LEU A 495 22.60 -11.86 -8.65
CA LEU A 495 23.18 -11.88 -7.31
C LEU A 495 24.12 -13.08 -7.16
N VAL A 496 25.00 -13.01 -6.17
CA VAL A 496 25.91 -14.08 -5.81
C VAL A 496 25.97 -14.24 -4.29
N ALA A 497 25.97 -15.47 -3.81
CA ALA A 497 26.16 -15.80 -2.40
C ALA A 497 27.05 -17.04 -2.24
N ASN A 498 27.72 -17.19 -1.10
CA ASN A 498 28.42 -18.44 -0.79
C ASN A 498 27.45 -19.55 -0.34
N ASP A 499 26.34 -19.17 0.31
CA ASP A 499 25.28 -20.08 0.70
C ASP A 499 23.93 -19.59 0.16
N LEU A 500 23.49 -20.13 -0.98
CA LEU A 500 22.16 -19.86 -1.52
C LEU A 500 21.05 -20.59 -0.74
N ALA A 501 21.36 -21.63 0.05
CA ALA A 501 20.35 -22.37 0.80
C ALA A 501 19.67 -21.47 1.84
N ALA A 502 20.43 -20.56 2.46
CA ALA A 502 19.92 -19.52 3.34
C ALA A 502 18.84 -18.62 2.70
N TYR A 503 18.81 -18.53 1.37
CA TYR A 503 17.88 -17.67 0.60
C TYR A 503 16.88 -18.45 -0.25
N ALA A 504 16.96 -19.79 -0.27
CA ALA A 504 16.27 -20.63 -1.25
C ALA A 504 14.75 -20.45 -1.26
N GLN A 505 14.11 -20.33 -0.09
CA GLN A 505 12.66 -20.18 0.02
C GLN A 505 12.17 -18.87 -0.63
N VAL A 506 12.87 -17.76 -0.39
CA VAL A 506 12.55 -16.45 -0.97
C VAL A 506 12.88 -16.44 -2.46
N ALA A 507 14.06 -16.95 -2.83
CA ALA A 507 14.53 -17.03 -4.21
C ALA A 507 13.55 -17.80 -5.11
N GLN A 508 13.09 -18.98 -4.66
CA GLN A 508 12.13 -19.80 -5.40
C GLN A 508 10.78 -19.08 -5.58
N ARG A 509 10.30 -18.37 -4.54
CA ARG A 509 9.02 -17.65 -4.60
C ARG A 509 9.06 -16.42 -5.49
N LEU A 510 10.21 -15.74 -5.55
CA LEU A 510 10.41 -14.58 -6.42
C LEU A 510 10.75 -14.98 -7.87
N GLY A 511 11.13 -16.24 -8.13
CA GLY A 511 11.45 -16.74 -9.47
C GLY A 511 12.93 -16.62 -9.85
N PHE A 512 13.84 -16.61 -8.87
CA PHE A 512 15.27 -16.67 -9.15
C PHE A 512 15.68 -18.03 -9.73
N GLU A 513 16.43 -18.01 -10.82
CA GLU A 513 17.08 -19.15 -11.45
C GLU A 513 18.54 -19.22 -10.98
N VAL A 514 18.97 -20.34 -10.41
CA VAL A 514 20.39 -20.55 -10.06
C VAL A 514 21.16 -20.93 -11.32
N LEU A 515 22.28 -20.24 -11.57
CA LEU A 515 23.17 -20.59 -12.68
C LEU A 515 24.03 -21.79 -12.25
N THR A 516 23.80 -22.94 -12.87
CA THR A 516 24.47 -24.22 -12.52
C THR A 516 25.53 -24.63 -13.54
N GLU A 517 25.73 -23.84 -14.59
CA GLU A 517 26.62 -24.19 -15.71
C GLU A 517 28.10 -24.13 -15.34
N ARG A 518 28.45 -23.29 -14.35
CA ARG A 518 29.80 -23.16 -13.82
C ARG A 518 29.72 -22.91 -12.32
N THR A 519 30.58 -23.56 -11.54
CA THR A 519 30.84 -23.13 -10.16
C THR A 519 32.02 -22.19 -10.19
N VAL A 520 31.84 -20.95 -9.75
CA VAL A 520 32.95 -20.01 -9.60
C VAL A 520 33.62 -20.27 -8.25
N GLU A 521 34.91 -20.52 -8.26
CA GLU A 521 35.71 -20.72 -7.05
C GLU A 521 36.78 -19.63 -6.96
N LEU A 522 36.88 -18.97 -5.80
CA LEU A 522 37.92 -18.00 -5.46
C LEU A 522 38.42 -18.32 -4.06
N ASP A 523 39.75 -18.38 -3.87
CA ASP A 523 40.37 -18.75 -2.59
C ASP A 523 39.82 -20.06 -1.98
N GLY A 524 39.45 -21.04 -2.83
CA GLY A 524 38.88 -22.32 -2.40
C GLY A 524 37.44 -22.25 -1.88
N ARG A 525 36.74 -21.12 -2.05
CA ARG A 525 35.31 -20.95 -1.71
C ARG A 525 34.47 -20.89 -2.98
N ALA A 526 33.33 -21.60 -2.97
CA ALA A 526 32.36 -21.56 -4.05
C ALA A 526 31.47 -20.30 -3.97
N TYR A 527 31.21 -19.71 -5.13
CA TYR A 527 30.32 -18.58 -5.33
C TYR A 527 29.19 -19.01 -6.26
N HIS A 528 27.97 -18.94 -5.76
CA HIS A 528 26.79 -19.39 -6.49
C HIS A 528 25.99 -18.21 -7.00
N SER A 529 25.86 -18.13 -8.32
CA SER A 529 25.11 -17.07 -8.99
C SER A 529 23.63 -17.42 -9.12
N ALA A 530 22.77 -16.43 -8.95
CA ALA A 530 21.36 -16.53 -9.29
C ALA A 530 20.91 -15.30 -10.08
N VAL A 531 19.92 -15.49 -10.95
CA VAL A 531 19.34 -14.43 -11.78
C VAL A 531 17.83 -14.41 -11.63
N LEU A 532 17.27 -13.21 -11.44
CA LEU A 532 15.85 -12.95 -11.62
C LEU A 532 15.66 -12.24 -12.95
N ASP A 533 14.87 -12.86 -13.83
CA ASP A 533 14.51 -12.32 -15.13
C ASP A 533 13.07 -11.80 -15.06
N PHE A 534 12.88 -10.48 -15.24
CA PHE A 534 11.60 -9.81 -15.01
C PHE A 534 10.61 -9.87 -16.18
N GLY A 535 10.96 -10.50 -17.31
CA GLY A 535 10.14 -10.36 -18.51
C GLY A 535 10.38 -9.03 -19.26
N PRO A 536 9.88 -8.91 -20.52
CA PRO A 536 9.99 -7.69 -21.33
C PRO A 536 9.14 -6.53 -20.77
N ALA A 537 8.15 -6.85 -19.94
CA ALA A 537 7.34 -5.87 -19.21
C ALA A 537 8.00 -5.40 -17.89
N SER A 538 9.28 -5.76 -17.69
CA SER A 538 10.06 -5.39 -16.52
C SER A 538 9.38 -5.79 -15.19
N VAL A 539 9.80 -5.17 -14.10
CA VAL A 539 9.34 -5.46 -12.74
C VAL A 539 7.81 -5.35 -12.62
N ASP A 540 7.17 -4.45 -13.37
CA ASP A 540 5.72 -4.26 -13.34
C ASP A 540 4.97 -5.47 -13.91
N GLY A 541 5.43 -6.00 -15.05
CA GLY A 541 4.87 -7.23 -15.61
C GLY A 541 5.10 -8.43 -14.70
N TRP A 542 6.30 -8.58 -14.16
CA TRP A 542 6.62 -9.66 -13.21
C TRP A 542 5.77 -9.58 -11.92
N LEU A 543 5.56 -8.40 -11.35
CA LEU A 543 4.67 -8.22 -10.20
C LEU A 543 3.21 -8.55 -10.54
N ALA A 544 2.76 -8.15 -11.73
CA ALA A 544 1.43 -8.50 -12.20
C ALA A 544 1.28 -10.03 -12.36
N GLU A 545 2.30 -10.73 -12.85
CA GLU A 545 2.31 -12.20 -12.94
C GLU A 545 2.30 -12.87 -11.57
N LEU A 546 3.08 -12.35 -10.62
CA LEU A 546 3.11 -12.85 -9.25
C LEU A 546 1.74 -12.73 -8.57
N ALA A 547 1.09 -11.56 -8.72
CA ALA A 547 -0.27 -11.34 -8.25
C ALA A 547 -1.30 -12.25 -8.97
N ALA A 548 -1.14 -12.46 -10.28
CA ALA A 548 -2.01 -13.34 -11.06
C ALA A 548 -1.95 -14.79 -10.56
N ALA A 549 -0.73 -15.30 -10.32
CA ALA A 549 -0.48 -16.64 -9.84
C ALA A 549 -1.13 -16.86 -8.45
N GLU A 550 -1.02 -15.90 -7.54
CA GLU A 550 -1.65 -15.96 -6.22
C GLU A 550 -3.19 -15.96 -6.30
N LEU A 551 -3.76 -15.13 -7.18
CA LEU A 551 -5.20 -15.04 -7.38
C LEU A 551 -5.78 -16.20 -8.20
N GLY A 552 -4.94 -17.13 -8.66
CA GLY A 552 -5.31 -18.20 -9.59
C GLY A 552 -5.86 -17.66 -10.91
N VAL A 553 -5.50 -16.42 -11.28
CA VAL A 553 -5.80 -15.85 -12.58
C VAL A 553 -4.78 -16.42 -13.55
N ARG A 554 -5.18 -17.45 -14.30
CA ARG A 554 -4.45 -17.76 -15.53
C ARG A 554 -4.64 -16.54 -16.42
N ARG A 555 -3.56 -15.88 -16.86
CA ARG A 555 -3.66 -15.02 -18.05
C ARG A 555 -4.43 -15.84 -19.08
N SER A 556 -5.45 -15.25 -19.70
CA SER A 556 -5.95 -15.81 -20.96
C SER A 556 -4.69 -16.06 -21.76
N PRO A 557 -4.33 -17.33 -22.04
CA PRO A 557 -3.06 -17.61 -22.65
C PRO A 557 -3.00 -16.76 -23.91
N GLU A 558 -1.83 -16.19 -24.21
CA GLU A 558 -1.63 -15.49 -25.48
C GLU A 558 -2.29 -16.35 -26.55
N LEU A 559 -3.19 -15.73 -27.32
CA LEU A 559 -4.01 -16.43 -28.31
C LEU A 559 -3.15 -17.30 -29.24
N LEU A 560 -1.84 -17.02 -29.29
CA LEU A 560 -0.79 -17.71 -29.99
C LEU A 560 0.37 -18.06 -29.03
N ASP A 561 0.75 -19.33 -28.94
CA ASP A 561 2.02 -19.80 -28.36
C ASP A 561 3.08 -19.79 -29.48
N VAL A 562 4.09 -18.92 -29.34
CA VAL A 562 5.09 -18.64 -30.39
C VAL A 562 6.06 -19.79 -30.58
N ASP A 563 6.43 -20.48 -29.49
CA ASP A 563 7.42 -21.56 -29.51
C ASP A 563 6.84 -22.83 -30.14
N SER A 564 5.61 -23.18 -29.77
CA SER A 564 4.92 -24.35 -30.31
C SER A 564 4.15 -24.07 -31.60
N ARG A 565 3.96 -22.79 -31.97
CA ARG A 565 3.18 -22.32 -33.13
C ARG A 565 1.72 -22.80 -33.08
N GLU A 566 1.11 -22.72 -31.91
CA GLU A 566 -0.25 -23.19 -31.65
C GLU A 566 -1.15 -22.02 -31.22
N LEU A 567 -2.43 -22.05 -31.57
CA LEU A 567 -3.42 -21.21 -30.91
C LEU A 567 -3.71 -21.77 -29.52
N VAL A 568 -3.81 -20.90 -28.52
CA VAL A 568 -4.28 -21.29 -27.19
C VAL A 568 -5.69 -20.78 -26.98
N LEU A 569 -6.65 -21.69 -27.06
CA LEU A 569 -8.07 -21.42 -26.90
C LEU A 569 -8.55 -22.06 -25.60
N GLU A 570 -9.69 -21.64 -25.07
CA GLU A 570 -10.29 -22.27 -23.88
C GLU A 570 -10.56 -23.77 -24.09
N ALA A 571 -10.88 -24.17 -25.33
CA ALA A 571 -11.10 -25.56 -25.73
C ALA A 571 -9.81 -26.40 -25.88
N GLY A 572 -8.62 -25.80 -25.75
CA GLY A 572 -7.32 -26.45 -25.87
C GLY A 572 -6.38 -25.80 -26.89
N ARG A 573 -5.24 -26.46 -27.13
CA ARG A 573 -4.21 -25.99 -28.07
C ARG A 573 -4.51 -26.48 -29.48
N VAL A 574 -4.41 -25.59 -30.48
CA VAL A 574 -4.68 -25.90 -31.89
C VAL A 574 -3.45 -25.58 -32.75
N PRO A 575 -2.79 -26.58 -33.37
CA PRO A 575 -1.60 -26.32 -34.16
C PRO A 575 -1.90 -25.48 -35.41
N LEU A 576 -1.03 -24.52 -35.71
CA LEU A 576 -1.11 -23.68 -36.91
C LEU A 576 -0.14 -24.17 -37.98
N THR A 577 -0.56 -24.03 -39.24
CA THR A 577 0.38 -24.15 -40.36
C THR A 577 1.34 -22.95 -40.39
N PRO A 578 2.51 -23.02 -41.06
CA PRO A 578 3.45 -21.91 -41.10
C PRO A 578 2.85 -20.58 -41.58
N LEU A 579 1.94 -20.62 -42.55
CA LEU A 579 1.26 -19.42 -43.06
C LEU A 579 0.18 -18.90 -42.11
N GLU A 580 -0.60 -19.78 -41.47
CA GLU A 580 -1.58 -19.37 -40.46
C GLU A 580 -0.88 -18.76 -39.24
N PHE A 581 0.22 -19.37 -38.80
CA PHE A 581 1.09 -18.84 -37.77
C PHE A 581 1.62 -17.46 -38.16
N GLY A 582 2.20 -17.32 -39.37
CA GLY A 582 2.73 -16.06 -39.85
C GLY A 582 1.69 -14.95 -39.90
N VAL A 583 0.48 -15.23 -40.42
CA VAL A 583 -0.62 -14.26 -40.43
C VAL A 583 -1.08 -13.91 -39.02
N MET A 584 -1.29 -14.90 -38.16
CA MET A 584 -1.76 -14.68 -36.78
C MET A 584 -0.74 -13.87 -35.98
N HIS A 585 0.54 -14.25 -36.03
CA HIS A 585 1.65 -13.55 -35.39
C HIS A 585 1.75 -12.10 -35.87
N HIS A 586 1.61 -11.87 -37.18
CA HIS A 586 1.68 -10.53 -37.77
C HIS A 586 0.52 -9.63 -37.35
N LEU A 587 -0.69 -10.19 -37.26
CA LEU A 587 -1.87 -9.49 -36.76
C LEU A 587 -1.81 -9.24 -35.25
N LEU A 588 -1.27 -10.19 -34.47
CA LEU A 588 -1.12 -10.08 -33.02
C LEU A 588 -0.10 -9.00 -32.64
N ALA A 589 1.04 -8.93 -33.37
CA ALA A 589 2.03 -7.86 -33.23
C ALA A 589 1.48 -6.46 -33.59
N ARG A 590 0.34 -6.39 -34.29
CA ARG A 590 -0.34 -5.16 -34.71
C ARG A 590 -1.79 -5.14 -34.22
N GLN A 591 -2.03 -5.65 -33.01
CA GLN A 591 -3.36 -5.73 -32.43
C GLN A 591 -4.07 -4.36 -32.48
N ASP A 592 -5.37 -4.40 -32.77
CA ASP A 592 -6.26 -3.26 -33.01
C ASP A 592 -5.92 -2.35 -34.19
N LYS A 593 -4.87 -2.66 -34.97
CA LYS A 593 -4.52 -1.95 -36.21
C LYS A 593 -4.92 -2.77 -37.45
N ALA A 594 -5.37 -2.07 -38.50
CA ALA A 594 -5.69 -2.69 -39.77
C ALA A 594 -4.40 -2.96 -40.57
N VAL A 595 -4.18 -4.21 -40.96
CA VAL A 595 -3.05 -4.65 -41.78
C VAL A 595 -3.53 -4.92 -43.19
N SER A 596 -2.84 -4.37 -44.18
CA SER A 596 -3.23 -4.54 -45.59
C SER A 596 -2.93 -5.95 -46.11
N ARG A 597 -3.68 -6.41 -47.10
CA ARG A 597 -3.40 -7.71 -47.75
C ARG A 597 -2.02 -7.74 -48.41
N THR A 598 -1.60 -6.62 -48.98
CA THR A 598 -0.28 -6.47 -49.61
C THR A 598 0.85 -6.56 -48.59
N GLU A 599 0.65 -6.02 -47.38
CA GLU A 599 1.59 -6.15 -46.27
C GLU A 599 1.68 -7.60 -45.78
N LEU A 600 0.53 -8.25 -45.55
CA LEU A 600 0.50 -9.67 -45.15
C LEU A 600 1.17 -10.56 -46.20
N LEU A 601 0.92 -10.33 -47.50
CA LEU A 601 1.59 -11.06 -48.58
C LEU A 601 3.11 -10.86 -48.52
N ARG A 602 3.56 -9.61 -48.41
CA ARG A 602 5.00 -9.29 -48.38
C ARG A 602 5.70 -9.93 -47.20
N ASP A 603 5.11 -9.82 -46.01
CA ASP A 603 5.79 -10.13 -44.76
C ASP A 603 5.64 -11.60 -44.35
N VAL A 604 4.60 -12.29 -44.82
CA VAL A 604 4.36 -13.71 -44.52
C VAL A 604 4.72 -14.65 -45.68
N TRP A 605 4.50 -14.25 -46.94
CA TRP A 605 4.85 -15.07 -48.12
C TRP A 605 6.20 -14.69 -48.75
N GLY A 606 6.74 -13.51 -48.44
CA GLY A 606 8.00 -13.01 -48.97
C GLY A 606 7.86 -12.18 -50.25
N THR A 607 8.88 -11.38 -50.53
CA THR A 607 8.91 -10.38 -51.62
C THR A 607 8.98 -10.97 -53.03
N THR A 608 9.25 -12.27 -53.17
CA THR A 608 9.33 -12.99 -54.46
C THR A 608 8.02 -13.66 -54.87
N TYR A 609 6.97 -13.56 -54.07
CA TYR A 609 5.67 -14.16 -54.36
C TYR A 609 4.90 -13.37 -55.44
N GLN A 610 4.60 -14.02 -56.57
CA GLN A 610 3.90 -13.42 -57.73
C GLN A 610 2.40 -13.75 -57.80
N GLY A 611 1.80 -14.33 -56.75
CA GLY A 611 0.37 -14.66 -56.71
C GLY A 611 -0.52 -13.51 -56.25
N GLY A 612 -1.84 -13.66 -56.45
CA GLY A 612 -2.84 -12.67 -56.01
C GLY A 612 -3.14 -12.71 -54.51
N SER A 613 -3.67 -11.61 -53.96
CA SER A 613 -4.01 -11.46 -52.52
C SER A 613 -5.07 -12.41 -51.99
N ASN A 614 -5.75 -13.14 -52.87
CA ASN A 614 -6.79 -14.12 -52.53
C ASN A 614 -6.27 -15.25 -51.62
N VAL A 615 -4.95 -15.51 -51.64
CA VAL A 615 -4.33 -16.51 -50.75
C VAL A 615 -4.34 -16.07 -49.29
N VAL A 616 -4.26 -14.76 -49.02
CA VAL A 616 -4.42 -14.21 -47.66
C VAL A 616 -5.83 -14.50 -47.15
N ASP A 617 -6.84 -14.31 -48.00
CA ASP A 617 -8.23 -14.56 -47.62
C ASP A 617 -8.48 -16.04 -47.31
N ALA A 618 -7.84 -16.94 -48.05
CA ALA A 618 -7.90 -18.38 -47.79
C ALA A 618 -7.30 -18.75 -46.43
N VAL A 619 -6.14 -18.19 -46.07
CA VAL A 619 -5.49 -18.42 -44.77
C VAL A 619 -6.28 -17.81 -43.62
N VAL A 620 -6.81 -16.59 -43.77
CA VAL A 620 -7.65 -15.98 -42.73
C VAL A 620 -8.93 -16.78 -42.51
N ARG A 621 -9.51 -17.34 -43.57
CA ARG A 621 -10.67 -18.24 -43.45
C ARG A 621 -10.34 -19.51 -42.66
N THR A 622 -9.19 -20.14 -42.91
CA THR A 622 -8.80 -21.34 -42.14
C THR A 622 -8.44 -21.00 -40.70
N LEU A 623 -7.78 -19.86 -40.47
CA LEU A 623 -7.45 -19.34 -39.15
C LEU A 623 -8.73 -19.07 -38.33
N ARG A 624 -9.72 -18.36 -38.87
CA ARG A 624 -11.02 -18.12 -38.21
C ARG A 624 -11.71 -19.43 -37.83
N ARG A 625 -11.69 -20.43 -38.71
CA ARG A 625 -12.25 -21.76 -38.41
C ARG A 625 -11.53 -22.43 -37.24
N LYS A 626 -10.20 -22.31 -37.15
CA LYS A 626 -9.42 -22.85 -36.03
C LYS A 626 -9.66 -22.09 -34.72
N MET A 627 -9.96 -20.79 -34.79
CA MET A 627 -10.23 -19.93 -33.63
C MET A 627 -11.61 -20.16 -32.98
N GLY A 628 -12.53 -20.89 -33.62
CA GLY A 628 -13.84 -21.20 -33.05
C GLY A 628 -14.62 -19.95 -32.63
N ASP A 629 -15.05 -19.92 -31.35
CA ASP A 629 -15.81 -18.80 -30.77
C ASP A 629 -15.06 -17.47 -30.80
N GLN A 630 -13.73 -17.50 -30.91
CA GLN A 630 -12.90 -16.30 -31.03
C GLN A 630 -12.72 -15.80 -32.47
N ALA A 631 -13.32 -16.45 -33.48
CA ALA A 631 -13.17 -16.08 -34.90
C ALA A 631 -13.49 -14.60 -35.18
N ALA A 632 -14.44 -14.02 -34.45
CA ALA A 632 -14.86 -12.63 -34.57
C ALA A 632 -13.74 -11.63 -34.25
N ARG A 633 -12.71 -12.05 -33.49
CA ARG A 633 -11.55 -11.22 -33.17
C ARG A 633 -10.73 -10.87 -34.39
N VAL A 634 -10.66 -11.76 -35.39
CA VAL A 634 -10.06 -11.42 -36.69
C VAL A 634 -11.13 -10.77 -37.54
N GLU A 635 -11.15 -9.45 -37.58
CA GLU A 635 -12.12 -8.62 -38.30
C GLU A 635 -11.63 -8.30 -39.72
N THR A 636 -12.54 -8.31 -40.69
CA THR A 636 -12.25 -7.80 -42.03
C THR A 636 -12.48 -6.30 -42.07
N VAL A 637 -11.44 -5.53 -42.40
CA VAL A 637 -11.52 -4.09 -42.59
C VAL A 637 -11.71 -3.83 -44.08
N THR A 638 -12.94 -3.50 -44.48
CA THR A 638 -13.32 -3.29 -45.89
C THR A 638 -12.39 -2.29 -46.58
N GLY A 639 -11.90 -2.65 -47.77
CA GLY A 639 -10.98 -1.83 -48.55
C GLY A 639 -9.52 -1.82 -48.07
N VAL A 640 -9.21 -2.41 -46.90
CA VAL A 640 -7.85 -2.39 -46.32
C VAL A 640 -7.29 -3.80 -46.19
N GLY A 641 -7.93 -4.67 -45.41
CA GLY A 641 -7.37 -5.98 -45.07
C GLY A 641 -7.99 -6.56 -43.81
N TYR A 642 -7.16 -6.86 -42.81
CA TYR A 642 -7.57 -7.57 -41.61
C TYR A 642 -7.05 -6.89 -40.35
N ARG A 643 -7.79 -7.02 -39.25
CA ARG A 643 -7.42 -6.52 -37.92
C ARG A 643 -7.70 -7.59 -36.89
N LEU A 644 -6.80 -7.79 -35.94
CA LEU A 644 -7.09 -8.57 -34.73
C LEU A 644 -7.57 -7.63 -33.62
N ARG A 645 -8.74 -7.90 -33.04
CA ARG A 645 -9.30 -7.15 -31.90
C ARG A 645 -8.78 -7.69 -30.56
N SER A 646 -8.51 -6.77 -29.63
CA SER A 646 -8.13 -7.10 -28.24
C SER A 646 -9.24 -7.79 -27.45
N ARG A 647 -10.51 -7.70 -27.89
CA ARG A 647 -11.67 -8.39 -27.32
C ARG A 647 -12.50 -9.07 -28.39
#